data_AF-A0A9P4P8H5-F1
#
_entry.id   AF-A0A9P4P8H5-F1
#
_cell.length_a   1.000
_cell.length_b   1.000
_cell.length_c   1.000
_cell.angle_alpha   90.00
_cell.angle_beta   90.00
_cell.angle_gamma   90.00
#
_symmetry.space_group_name_H-M   'P 1'
#
loop_
_entity.id
_entity.type
_entity.pdbx_description
1 polymer ?
#
loop_
_entity_poly.entity_id
_entity_poly.type
_entity_poly.pdbx_seq_one_letter_code
_entity_poly.pdbx_strand_id
1 'polypeptide(L)'
;MDLNVLISRLIGICVVGRSPSYRSIPSVYRLIEDRIHPGENVADNGQNLRPNATTTPFDPTQALQLVLASARRPEKTNRRPKIIASLCIAACDSALGRTLTPRWPVLRVRDNKQTPLRVVEAYRDLLRSLSPSLRETMSAKVANANRSFPLHPFHSNPLQSREDVVAAVASLLEPLHGGASPKHALVKVGSTGTRFDETAAQVEGYARPLWALAPLLAGGSTYAGTDKFVAGLVAGTDPESEEFWGYMEDQDQRMVEACPIGYTLAIAHKDFWDPLTDAQKKNVETWLGSMNDKDMPNTNWLWFRVFANLGLAANGAKWDKERMAKDIKQLNTFYRGDGWSNDGPEGYRQMDYYSGSFAIQYLQLLYAKLAADTDPTQAEEYKSRARQYALDFVHYFDPEGRAITFGRSLTYRWAMAAFWGSVVFADVELPAPLSWGVVKGIWLRNLRWWTTQHDIFQPNGLLSIGYSYPNIYLAENYNSPGSPYWSMLAFAPLAQPASHPFWLAKEHPRHIAVRSAGHSFLLSSGQSCHYPLKNTQAKYGKFAYSSAFAYSVSTGSYTLEQFVPESALALSDDAGEIWKMRRALAADSQIETHDDNPVLVSEMNPWPDVDVRTYLVPPAEDSPSWHIRAHRIRTARALRSAEGAFAVYGSRAADGRNLVNLDGSVALDASIPEGCTADATAAFAVSPRSGAVGIVELLQQERKGSILLADANSNLEHARTVLPTVQGVLDGGTTTWYVSAVFAVPASVEGWEGSWEEGWGRRPVVPAWLRSKIEKQEE
;
A
#
# COMPACT_ATOMS: atom_id res chain seq x y z
N MET A 1 -29.14 -16.24 9.29
CA MET A 1 -30.58 -16.52 9.13
C MET A 1 -31.03 -15.79 7.87
N ASP A 2 -31.59 -16.49 6.88
CA ASP A 2 -31.96 -15.93 5.57
C ASP A 2 -33.04 -14.84 5.73
N LEU A 3 -32.83 -13.66 5.12
CA LEU A 3 -33.67 -12.46 5.23
C LEU A 3 -35.13 -12.75 4.81
N ASN A 4 -35.31 -13.68 3.87
CA ASN A 4 -36.63 -14.12 3.38
C ASN A 4 -37.43 -14.91 4.43
N VAL A 5 -36.74 -15.65 5.31
CA VAL A 5 -37.37 -16.39 6.43
C VAL A 5 -37.79 -15.43 7.54
N LEU A 6 -37.01 -14.37 7.77
CA LEU A 6 -37.30 -13.30 8.73
C LEU A 6 -38.53 -12.47 8.31
N ILE A 7 -38.63 -12.14 7.02
CA ILE A 7 -39.74 -11.39 6.43
C ILE A 7 -41.05 -12.21 6.44
N SER A 8 -40.99 -13.51 6.16
CA SER A 8 -42.16 -14.39 6.18
C SER A 8 -42.78 -14.51 7.58
N ARG A 9 -41.95 -14.46 8.64
CA ARG A 9 -42.43 -14.45 10.03
C ARG A 9 -43.05 -13.10 10.44
N LEU A 10 -42.55 -11.99 9.91
CA LEU A 10 -43.12 -10.65 10.15
C LEU A 10 -44.49 -10.47 9.46
N ILE A 11 -44.65 -10.99 8.23
CA ILE A 11 -45.92 -10.92 7.48
C ILE A 11 -47.00 -11.80 8.14
N GLY A 12 -46.63 -12.99 8.63
CA GLY A 12 -47.56 -13.90 9.31
C GLY A 12 -48.18 -13.35 10.60
N ILE A 13 -47.52 -12.40 11.27
CA ILE A 13 -48.02 -11.77 12.51
C ILE A 13 -49.04 -10.66 12.22
N CYS A 14 -49.04 -10.08 11.00
CA CYS A 14 -49.85 -8.91 10.68
C CYS A 14 -51.22 -9.21 10.02
N VAL A 15 -51.50 -10.44 9.60
CA VAL A 15 -52.73 -10.76 8.84
C VAL A 15 -53.67 -11.67 9.64
N VAL A 16 -54.49 -11.07 10.51
CA VAL A 16 -55.75 -11.68 11.00
C VAL A 16 -56.85 -10.61 11.04
N GLY A 17 -57.76 -10.63 10.07
CA GLY A 17 -59.04 -9.89 10.10
C GLY A 17 -59.53 -9.37 8.74
N ARG A 18 -60.64 -9.94 8.21
CA ARG A 18 -61.28 -9.59 6.93
C ARG A 18 -62.27 -8.39 7.01
N SER A 19 -62.44 -7.69 5.87
CA SER A 19 -63.64 -6.94 5.37
C SER A 19 -63.87 -5.44 5.74
N PRO A 20 -64.70 -4.67 4.98
CA PRO A 20 -64.24 -3.52 4.19
C PRO A 20 -64.96 -2.18 4.48
N SER A 21 -64.50 -1.11 3.80
CA SER A 21 -65.13 0.20 3.56
C SER A 21 -64.81 1.40 4.50
N TYR A 22 -64.79 2.57 3.84
CA TYR A 22 -64.82 3.98 4.28
C TYR A 22 -63.56 4.87 4.27
N ARG A 23 -63.84 6.11 3.84
CA ARG A 23 -63.02 7.19 3.27
C ARG A 23 -62.30 8.07 4.31
N SER A 24 -61.27 8.75 3.77
CA SER A 24 -60.70 10.08 4.09
C SER A 24 -60.02 10.35 5.44
N ILE A 25 -58.70 10.62 5.40
CA ILE A 25 -58.01 11.52 6.35
C ILE A 25 -56.85 12.27 5.61
N PRO A 26 -57.08 13.49 5.07
CA PRO A 26 -56.04 14.35 4.46
C PRO A 26 -55.05 15.00 5.45
N SER A 27 -55.25 14.86 6.76
CA SER A 27 -54.52 15.63 7.79
C SER A 27 -53.18 15.05 8.26
N VAL A 28 -52.78 13.86 7.78
CA VAL A 28 -51.47 13.27 8.09
C VAL A 28 -50.39 13.70 7.08
N TYR A 29 -50.78 13.98 5.84
CA TYR A 29 -49.85 14.37 4.78
C TYR A 29 -49.19 15.74 5.03
N ARG A 30 -49.95 16.75 5.49
CA ARG A 30 -49.41 18.09 5.82
C ARG A 30 -48.34 18.06 6.92
N LEU A 31 -48.44 17.13 7.88
CA LEU A 31 -47.51 17.08 9.01
C LEU A 31 -46.13 16.52 8.62
N ILE A 32 -46.03 15.84 7.47
CA ILE A 32 -44.81 15.23 6.96
C ILE A 32 -44.10 16.21 6.01
N GLU A 33 -44.83 16.92 5.14
CA GLU A 33 -44.24 17.95 4.26
C GLU A 33 -43.61 19.11 5.04
N ASP A 34 -44.29 19.66 6.06
CA ASP A 34 -43.79 20.78 6.87
C ASP A 34 -42.50 20.46 7.66
N ARG A 35 -42.17 19.17 7.85
CA ARG A 35 -40.98 18.73 8.60
C ARG A 35 -39.79 18.35 7.74
N ILE A 36 -40.00 18.13 6.45
CA ILE A 36 -38.94 17.73 5.52
C ILE A 36 -38.36 18.94 4.79
N HIS A 37 -39.14 20.02 4.61
CA HIS A 37 -38.67 21.27 3.99
C HIS A 37 -38.98 22.50 4.87
N PRO A 38 -38.09 22.88 5.80
CA PRO A 38 -38.31 24.05 6.64
C PRO A 38 -37.80 25.30 5.92
N GLY A 39 -38.67 25.98 5.19
CA GLY A 39 -38.43 27.34 4.74
C GLY A 39 -38.86 27.61 3.31
N GLU A 40 -40.08 28.10 3.13
CA GLU A 40 -40.44 29.07 2.10
C GLU A 40 -41.80 29.67 2.48
N ASN A 41 -41.77 30.91 2.98
CA ASN A 41 -42.98 31.74 3.09
C ASN A 41 -43.39 32.13 1.66
N VAL A 42 -44.46 31.53 1.14
CA VAL A 42 -45.11 32.04 -0.07
C VAL A 42 -46.51 32.51 0.31
N ALA A 43 -46.68 33.83 0.23
CA ALA A 43 -47.94 34.51 0.38
C ALA A 43 -48.93 34.07 -0.70
N ASP A 44 -50.20 34.06 -0.28
CA ASP A 44 -51.41 33.79 -1.05
C ASP A 44 -51.42 34.51 -2.41
N ASN A 45 -51.46 33.75 -3.50
CA ASN A 45 -52.02 34.19 -4.78
C ASN A 45 -52.34 32.96 -5.64
N GLY A 46 -53.64 32.71 -5.82
CA GLY A 46 -54.15 31.57 -6.54
C GLY A 46 -53.77 31.58 -8.02
N GLN A 47 -52.93 30.64 -8.43
CA GLN A 47 -52.91 30.08 -9.78
C GLN A 47 -52.51 28.60 -9.76
N ASN A 48 -53.22 27.80 -10.56
CA ASN A 48 -53.00 26.38 -10.77
C ASN A 48 -51.56 26.09 -11.23
N LEU A 49 -50.75 25.46 -10.39
CA LEU A 49 -49.48 24.84 -10.79
C LEU A 49 -49.40 23.43 -10.18
N ARG A 50 -49.37 22.43 -11.07
CA ARG A 50 -48.96 21.06 -10.72
C ARG A 50 -47.43 21.05 -10.55
N PRO A 51 -46.85 20.55 -9.44
CA PRO A 51 -45.42 20.32 -9.37
C PRO A 51 -45.07 19.02 -10.09
N ASN A 52 -44.13 19.12 -11.04
CA ASN A 52 -43.44 17.98 -11.64
C ASN A 52 -42.63 17.23 -10.57
N ALA A 53 -42.73 15.90 -10.57
CA ALA A 53 -41.93 15.04 -9.73
C ALA A 53 -40.49 14.96 -10.26
N THR A 54 -39.57 15.70 -9.64
CA THR A 54 -38.14 15.40 -9.68
C THR A 54 -37.79 14.51 -8.48
N THR A 55 -37.43 13.27 -8.77
CA THR A 55 -37.00 12.24 -7.83
C THR A 55 -35.61 12.51 -7.28
N THR A 56 -35.51 13.01 -6.05
CA THR A 56 -34.29 12.87 -5.23
C THR A 56 -34.27 11.47 -4.61
N PRO A 57 -33.12 10.75 -4.56
CA PRO A 57 -33.05 9.45 -3.91
C PRO A 57 -33.28 9.63 -2.40
N PHE A 58 -34.17 8.82 -1.84
CA PHE A 58 -34.48 8.83 -0.41
C PHE A 58 -33.34 8.17 0.37
N ASP A 59 -32.64 8.92 1.25
CA ASP A 59 -31.57 8.39 2.10
C ASP A 59 -32.16 7.54 3.25
N PRO A 60 -31.93 6.21 3.27
CA PRO A 60 -32.44 5.32 4.33
C PRO A 60 -31.94 5.71 5.73
N THR A 61 -30.79 6.38 5.81
CA THR A 61 -30.13 6.78 7.03
C THR A 61 -30.86 7.94 7.70
N GLN A 62 -31.35 8.92 6.93
CA GLN A 62 -32.19 10.01 7.44
C GLN A 62 -33.53 9.50 7.97
N ALA A 63 -34.14 8.54 7.29
CA ALA A 63 -35.39 7.92 7.75
C ALA A 63 -35.19 7.18 9.09
N LEU A 64 -34.08 6.46 9.22
CA LEU A 64 -33.71 5.78 10.48
C LEU A 64 -33.42 6.78 11.60
N GLN A 65 -32.75 7.90 11.30
CA GLN A 65 -32.52 8.98 12.27
C GLN A 65 -33.81 9.67 12.71
N LEU A 66 -34.77 9.90 11.81
CA LEU A 66 -36.10 10.43 12.15
C LEU A 66 -36.91 9.45 13.02
N VAL A 67 -36.80 8.13 12.77
CA VAL A 67 -37.40 7.08 13.62
C VAL A 67 -36.76 7.07 15.00
N LEU A 68 -35.44 7.22 15.10
CA LEU A 68 -34.72 7.28 16.37
C LEU A 68 -34.98 8.58 17.16
N ALA A 69 -35.06 9.72 16.47
CA ALA A 69 -35.37 11.01 17.08
C ALA A 69 -36.82 11.09 17.58
N SER A 70 -37.75 10.51 16.83
CA SER A 70 -39.17 10.43 17.23
C SER A 70 -39.43 9.42 18.33
N ALA A 71 -38.55 8.43 18.55
CA ALA A 71 -38.61 7.52 19.69
C ALA A 71 -38.15 8.15 21.02
N ARG A 72 -37.35 9.23 20.98
CA ARG A 72 -36.69 9.81 22.17
C ARG A 72 -37.44 10.93 22.91
N ARG A 73 -38.55 11.49 22.39
CA ARG A 73 -39.33 12.54 23.08
C ARG A 73 -40.48 11.98 23.94
N PRO A 74 -40.80 12.51 25.13
CA PRO A 74 -41.97 12.08 25.88
C PRO A 74 -43.18 12.97 25.53
N GLU A 75 -44.06 12.53 24.63
CA GLU A 75 -45.36 13.19 24.41
C GLU A 75 -46.54 12.22 24.54
N LYS A 76 -47.61 12.69 25.20
CA LYS A 76 -48.78 11.94 25.70
C LYS A 76 -49.90 11.73 24.68
N THR A 77 -49.63 11.43 23.40
CA THR A 77 -50.73 11.18 22.43
C THR A 77 -50.61 9.88 21.61
N ASN A 78 -51.77 9.24 21.40
CA ASN A 78 -51.98 7.90 20.82
C ASN A 78 -51.66 7.75 19.31
N ARG A 79 -50.82 8.62 18.73
CA ARG A 79 -50.50 8.62 17.28
C ARG A 79 -49.21 7.88 16.90
N ARG A 80 -48.36 7.51 17.86
CA ARG A 80 -47.04 6.87 17.63
C ARG A 80 -47.03 5.53 16.88
N PRO A 81 -47.89 4.54 17.19
CA PRO A 81 -47.76 3.20 16.60
C PRO A 81 -48.04 3.19 15.09
N LYS A 82 -48.93 4.07 14.61
CA LYS A 82 -49.31 4.17 13.20
C LYS A 82 -48.23 4.81 12.33
N ILE A 83 -47.49 5.78 12.90
CA ILE A 83 -46.39 6.48 12.22
C ILE A 83 -45.17 5.55 12.09
N ILE A 84 -44.83 4.82 13.15
CA ILE A 84 -43.68 3.89 13.16
C ILE A 84 -43.93 2.71 12.22
N ALA A 85 -45.13 2.12 12.21
CA ALA A 85 -45.47 1.04 11.29
C ALA A 85 -45.41 1.49 9.82
N SER A 86 -45.87 2.71 9.51
CA SER A 86 -45.83 3.24 8.14
C SER A 86 -44.41 3.55 7.68
N LEU A 87 -43.55 4.04 8.57
CA LEU A 87 -42.12 4.32 8.30
C LEU A 87 -41.31 3.02 8.12
N CYS A 88 -41.59 1.96 8.88
CA CYS A 88 -40.92 0.68 8.72
C CYS A 88 -41.25 0.00 7.39
N ILE A 89 -42.49 0.10 6.91
CA ILE A 89 -42.86 -0.51 5.62
C ILE A 89 -42.32 0.36 4.46
N ALA A 90 -42.29 1.69 4.58
CA ALA A 90 -41.62 2.56 3.60
C ALA A 90 -40.11 2.29 3.49
N ALA A 91 -39.44 2.00 4.61
CA ALA A 91 -38.03 1.59 4.62
C ALA A 91 -37.82 0.20 3.98
N CYS A 92 -38.77 -0.73 4.15
CA CYS A 92 -38.72 -2.06 3.52
C CYS A 92 -38.97 -2.01 2.02
N ASP A 93 -39.92 -1.20 1.54
CA ASP A 93 -40.23 -1.07 0.10
C ASP A 93 -39.12 -0.33 -0.67
N SER A 94 -38.45 0.64 -0.03
CA SER A 94 -37.26 1.31 -0.56
C SER A 94 -36.07 0.36 -0.71
N ALA A 95 -35.83 -0.51 0.29
CA ALA A 95 -34.80 -1.54 0.23
C ALA A 95 -35.04 -2.61 -0.85
N LEU A 96 -36.27 -2.72 -1.38
CA LEU A 96 -36.66 -3.65 -2.44
C LEU A 96 -36.74 -3.00 -3.84
N GLY A 97 -36.39 -1.70 -3.99
CA GLY A 97 -36.31 -1.02 -5.29
C GLY A 97 -37.63 -0.86 -6.04
N ARG A 98 -38.78 -0.92 -5.37
CA ARG A 98 -40.11 -0.81 -6.02
C ARG A 98 -40.61 0.63 -6.02
N THR A 99 -41.07 1.12 -7.18
CA THR A 99 -41.77 2.42 -7.29
C THR A 99 -43.10 2.41 -6.54
N LEU A 100 -43.29 3.39 -5.65
CA LEU A 100 -44.49 3.59 -4.84
C LEU A 100 -45.73 3.86 -5.71
N THR A 101 -46.59 2.87 -5.91
CA THR A 101 -47.95 3.09 -6.43
C THR A 101 -48.97 3.25 -5.30
N PRO A 102 -49.99 4.13 -5.44
CA PRO A 102 -50.84 4.56 -4.34
C PRO A 102 -52.04 3.62 -4.13
N ARG A 103 -51.81 2.40 -3.62
CA ARG A 103 -52.88 1.59 -3.02
C ARG A 103 -52.34 0.74 -1.87
N TRP A 104 -52.55 1.21 -0.65
CA TRP A 104 -52.23 0.45 0.57
C TRP A 104 -53.51 -0.05 1.24
N PRO A 105 -53.55 -1.30 1.74
CA PRO A 105 -54.67 -1.80 2.54
C PRO A 105 -54.65 -1.21 3.96
N VAL A 106 -55.81 -0.80 4.45
CA VAL A 106 -56.01 -0.20 5.78
C VAL A 106 -55.84 -1.26 6.87
N LEU A 107 -54.75 -1.20 7.65
CA LEU A 107 -54.56 -2.02 8.86
C LEU A 107 -55.20 -1.34 10.07
N ARG A 108 -56.27 -1.93 10.63
CA ARG A 108 -56.81 -1.56 11.95
C ARG A 108 -56.02 -2.28 13.05
N VAL A 109 -55.25 -1.54 13.84
CA VAL A 109 -54.79 -2.01 15.15
C VAL A 109 -55.97 -1.92 16.11
N ARG A 110 -56.50 -3.06 16.59
CA ARG A 110 -57.45 -3.05 17.71
C ARG A 110 -56.70 -2.63 18.97
N ASP A 111 -57.28 -1.68 19.71
CA ASP A 111 -56.83 -1.26 21.03
C ASP A 111 -56.82 -2.47 21.98
N ASN A 112 -55.66 -3.12 22.08
CA ASN A 112 -55.38 -4.05 23.15
C ASN A 112 -54.08 -3.59 23.80
N LYS A 113 -54.13 -3.26 25.10
CA LYS A 113 -53.06 -2.62 25.87
C LYS A 113 -51.75 -3.43 25.97
N GLN A 114 -51.65 -4.59 25.32
CA GLN A 114 -50.47 -5.47 25.30
C GLN A 114 -49.72 -5.52 23.96
N THR A 115 -50.26 -4.97 22.88
CA THR A 115 -49.62 -5.02 21.55
C THR A 115 -48.35 -4.15 21.42
N PRO A 116 -48.24 -2.96 22.05
CA PRO A 116 -47.02 -2.15 21.98
C PRO A 116 -45.81 -2.79 22.68
N LEU A 117 -46.04 -3.54 23.78
CA LEU A 117 -44.95 -4.22 24.49
C LEU A 117 -44.34 -5.34 23.65
N ARG A 118 -45.17 -6.16 22.98
CA ARG A 118 -44.68 -7.29 22.17
C ARG A 118 -43.87 -6.89 20.94
N VAL A 119 -44.17 -5.75 20.32
CA VAL A 119 -43.38 -5.23 19.17
C VAL A 119 -42.06 -4.62 19.65
N VAL A 120 -42.06 -3.94 20.79
CA VAL A 120 -40.84 -3.39 21.40
C VAL A 120 -39.94 -4.51 21.95
N GLU A 121 -40.52 -5.57 22.52
CA GLU A 121 -39.80 -6.77 22.97
C GLU A 121 -39.24 -7.57 21.79
N ALA A 122 -40.03 -7.78 20.72
CA ALA A 122 -39.53 -8.43 19.51
C ALA A 122 -38.41 -7.63 18.82
N TYR A 123 -38.46 -6.29 18.84
CA TYR A 123 -37.37 -5.44 18.34
C TYR A 123 -36.16 -5.47 19.28
N ARG A 124 -36.36 -5.53 20.60
CA ARG A 124 -35.28 -5.63 21.59
C ARG A 124 -34.60 -7.00 21.55
N ASP A 125 -35.33 -8.07 21.24
CA ASP A 125 -34.81 -9.41 21.04
C ASP A 125 -34.15 -9.58 19.66
N LEU A 126 -34.66 -8.92 18.62
CA LEU A 126 -33.97 -8.77 17.32
C LEU A 126 -32.65 -8.01 17.48
N LEU A 127 -32.64 -6.98 18.34
CA LEU A 127 -31.43 -6.25 18.66
C LEU A 127 -30.46 -7.10 19.52
N ARG A 128 -30.95 -7.99 20.37
CA ARG A 128 -30.08 -8.91 21.14
C ARG A 128 -29.58 -10.10 20.33
N SER A 129 -30.26 -10.47 19.23
CA SER A 129 -29.87 -11.58 18.34
C SER A 129 -28.92 -11.18 17.21
N LEU A 130 -28.72 -9.88 16.98
CA LEU A 130 -27.61 -9.37 16.18
C LEU A 130 -26.32 -9.47 17.01
N SER A 131 -25.32 -10.22 16.54
CA SER A 131 -24.06 -10.42 17.26
C SER A 131 -23.45 -9.07 17.68
N PRO A 132 -22.83 -8.98 18.86
CA PRO A 132 -22.10 -7.78 19.30
C PRO A 132 -21.13 -7.26 18.22
N SER A 133 -20.52 -8.19 17.46
CA SER A 133 -19.60 -7.90 16.36
C SER A 133 -20.20 -7.06 15.22
N LEU A 134 -21.51 -7.12 14.96
CA LEU A 134 -22.17 -6.38 13.85
C LEU A 134 -22.53 -4.93 14.24
N ARG A 135 -22.65 -4.63 15.53
CA ARG A 135 -22.96 -3.27 16.03
C ARG A 135 -21.71 -2.41 16.20
N GLU A 136 -20.62 -3.02 16.63
CA GLU A 136 -19.35 -2.31 16.83
C GLU A 136 -18.62 -2.05 15.50
N THR A 137 -18.76 -2.93 14.50
CA THR A 137 -18.08 -2.74 13.19
C THR A 137 -18.74 -1.68 12.31
N MET A 138 -20.06 -1.53 12.29
CA MET A 138 -20.71 -0.52 11.45
C MET A 138 -20.53 0.91 11.97
N SER A 139 -20.58 1.14 13.29
CA SER A 139 -20.45 2.49 13.84
C SER A 139 -19.01 3.01 13.77
N ALA A 140 -18.01 2.15 14.04
CA ALA A 140 -16.60 2.50 13.90
C ALA A 140 -16.23 2.76 12.43
N LYS A 141 -16.73 1.95 11.48
CA LYS A 141 -16.48 2.17 10.05
C LYS A 141 -17.07 3.49 9.55
N VAL A 142 -18.29 3.84 9.96
CA VAL A 142 -18.92 5.11 9.60
C VAL A 142 -18.22 6.29 10.28
N ALA A 143 -17.86 6.17 11.56
CA ALA A 143 -17.13 7.20 12.29
C ALA A 143 -15.74 7.45 11.68
N ASN A 144 -15.01 6.40 11.32
CA ASN A 144 -13.69 6.48 10.69
C ASN A 144 -13.75 6.96 9.23
N ALA A 145 -14.86 6.75 8.53
CA ALA A 145 -15.07 7.26 7.17
C ALA A 145 -15.57 8.71 7.15
N ASN A 146 -16.11 9.21 8.26
CA ASN A 146 -16.58 10.59 8.39
C ASN A 146 -15.42 11.57 8.40
N ARG A 147 -15.57 12.71 7.72
CA ARG A 147 -14.51 13.71 7.53
C ARG A 147 -15.04 15.11 7.73
N SER A 148 -14.18 16.00 8.21
CA SER A 148 -14.49 17.43 8.36
C SER A 148 -14.37 18.22 7.06
N PHE A 149 -13.68 17.68 6.04
CA PHE A 149 -13.52 18.28 4.71
C PHE A 149 -13.28 17.19 3.64
N PRO A 150 -13.45 17.51 2.34
CA PRO A 150 -13.21 16.57 1.25
C PRO A 150 -11.78 16.02 1.23
N LEU A 151 -11.62 14.81 0.68
CA LEU A 151 -10.32 14.19 0.52
C LEU A 151 -9.45 14.97 -0.48
N HIS A 152 -8.22 15.29 -0.12
CA HIS A 152 -7.25 15.91 -1.02
C HIS A 152 -6.96 14.98 -2.23
N PRO A 153 -6.87 15.48 -3.49
CA PRO A 153 -6.67 14.64 -4.68
C PRO A 153 -5.43 13.74 -4.64
N PHE A 154 -4.40 14.14 -3.89
CA PHE A 154 -3.21 13.31 -3.61
C PHE A 154 -3.57 11.92 -3.07
N HIS A 155 -4.61 11.80 -2.23
CA HIS A 155 -4.99 10.52 -1.61
C HIS A 155 -5.65 9.54 -2.58
N SER A 156 -6.30 10.05 -3.64
CA SER A 156 -6.92 9.23 -4.68
C SER A 156 -5.97 8.87 -5.82
N ASN A 157 -4.72 9.35 -5.78
CA ASN A 157 -3.74 9.09 -6.83
C ASN A 157 -3.18 7.66 -6.70
N PRO A 158 -3.22 6.83 -7.77
CA PRO A 158 -2.76 5.44 -7.69
C PRO A 158 -1.23 5.32 -7.64
N LEU A 159 -0.48 6.34 -8.10
CA LEU A 159 0.99 6.38 -8.11
C LEU A 159 1.61 5.12 -8.73
N GLN A 160 1.21 4.78 -9.96
CA GLN A 160 1.71 3.62 -10.70
C GLN A 160 2.63 4.03 -11.87
N SER A 161 2.36 5.18 -12.46
CA SER A 161 3.05 5.72 -13.64
C SER A 161 3.80 7.02 -13.34
N ARG A 162 4.61 7.48 -14.31
CA ARG A 162 5.25 8.80 -14.24
C ARG A 162 4.18 9.90 -14.25
N GLU A 163 3.15 9.73 -15.07
CA GLU A 163 2.03 10.66 -15.22
C GLU A 163 1.22 10.79 -13.93
N ASP A 164 1.03 9.69 -13.20
CA ASP A 164 0.43 9.72 -11.87
C ASP A 164 1.24 10.59 -10.90
N VAL A 165 2.58 10.48 -10.93
CA VAL A 165 3.46 11.29 -10.09
C VAL A 165 3.39 12.77 -10.49
N VAL A 166 3.34 13.08 -11.79
CA VAL A 166 3.13 14.45 -12.28
C VAL A 166 1.80 15.02 -11.76
N ALA A 167 0.72 14.24 -11.81
CA ALA A 167 -0.59 14.63 -11.28
C ALA A 167 -0.55 14.80 -9.74
N ALA A 168 0.19 13.96 -9.02
CA ALA A 168 0.37 14.08 -7.58
C ALA A 168 1.07 15.40 -7.22
N VAL A 169 2.16 15.74 -7.91
CA VAL A 169 2.86 17.03 -7.73
C VAL A 169 1.92 18.19 -8.02
N ALA A 170 1.22 18.19 -9.15
CA ALA A 170 0.26 19.26 -9.48
C ALA A 170 -0.80 19.44 -8.38
N SER A 171 -1.32 18.34 -7.82
CA SER A 171 -2.29 18.39 -6.73
C SER A 171 -1.74 19.01 -5.44
N LEU A 172 -0.44 18.85 -5.17
CA LEU A 172 0.22 19.40 -3.98
C LEU A 172 0.59 20.89 -4.14
N LEU A 173 0.83 21.33 -5.38
CA LEU A 173 1.15 22.71 -5.72
C LEU A 173 -0.11 23.59 -5.76
N GLU A 174 -1.22 23.08 -6.28
CA GLU A 174 -2.43 23.88 -6.53
C GLU A 174 -2.97 24.63 -5.30
N PRO A 175 -3.03 24.03 -4.10
CA PRO A 175 -3.56 24.72 -2.92
C PRO A 175 -2.69 25.91 -2.45
N LEU A 176 -1.41 25.97 -2.82
CA LEU A 176 -0.50 27.06 -2.43
C LEU A 176 -0.93 28.42 -2.99
N HIS A 177 -1.62 28.43 -4.14
CA HIS A 177 -2.12 29.66 -4.75
C HIS A 177 -3.08 30.42 -3.84
N GLY A 178 -3.82 29.71 -2.98
CA GLY A 178 -4.73 30.33 -2.01
C GLY A 178 -4.04 31.10 -0.89
N GLY A 179 -2.75 30.82 -0.65
CA GLY A 179 -1.92 31.50 0.35
C GLY A 179 -0.92 32.50 -0.25
N ALA A 180 -0.89 32.66 -1.58
CA ALA A 180 0.09 33.51 -2.24
C ALA A 180 -0.21 35.01 -2.06
N SER A 181 0.84 35.81 -1.92
CA SER A 181 0.80 37.27 -1.98
C SER A 181 0.40 37.79 -3.37
N PRO A 182 -0.02 39.06 -3.51
CA PRO A 182 -0.44 39.64 -4.78
C PRO A 182 0.52 39.46 -5.96
N LYS A 183 1.84 39.50 -5.74
CA LYS A 183 2.88 39.24 -6.75
C LYS A 183 3.52 37.84 -6.62
N HIS A 184 2.92 36.96 -5.80
CA HIS A 184 3.29 35.56 -5.62
C HIS A 184 4.68 35.30 -5.03
N ALA A 185 5.37 36.31 -4.48
CA ALA A 185 6.69 36.13 -3.87
C ALA A 185 6.63 35.48 -2.48
N LEU A 186 5.51 35.59 -1.77
CA LEU A 186 5.32 35.05 -0.42
C LEU A 186 4.13 34.09 -0.43
N VAL A 187 4.23 32.97 0.28
CA VAL A 187 3.14 32.01 0.42
C VAL A 187 2.88 31.67 1.88
N LYS A 188 1.71 32.09 2.38
CA LYS A 188 1.29 31.82 3.75
C LYS A 188 0.58 30.46 3.85
N VAL A 189 1.26 29.49 4.46
CA VAL A 189 0.76 28.11 4.58
C VAL A 189 -0.09 27.87 5.85
N GLY A 190 0.16 28.64 6.90
CA GLY A 190 -0.53 28.53 8.17
C GLY A 190 -0.15 29.65 9.14
N SER A 191 -0.41 29.46 10.43
CA SER A 191 -0.29 30.53 11.44
C SER A 191 0.60 30.17 12.65
N THR A 192 1.24 29.01 12.67
CA THR A 192 2.21 28.66 13.74
C THR A 192 3.55 29.37 13.50
N GLY A 193 4.24 29.76 14.57
CA GLY A 193 5.52 30.49 14.48
C GLY A 193 6.76 29.58 14.54
N THR A 194 7.93 30.20 14.36
CA THR A 194 9.25 29.55 14.37
C THR A 194 10.33 30.55 14.85
N ARG A 195 11.60 30.15 14.91
CA ARG A 195 12.69 30.99 15.45
C ARG A 195 13.14 32.16 14.55
N PHE A 196 12.72 32.17 13.28
CA PHE A 196 13.04 33.20 12.29
C PHE A 196 11.79 33.99 11.91
N ASP A 197 11.95 35.09 11.17
CA ASP A 197 10.88 36.03 10.88
C ASP A 197 9.79 35.47 9.93
N GLU A 198 8.62 36.10 9.97
CA GLU A 198 7.45 35.70 9.19
C GLU A 198 7.69 35.76 7.68
N THR A 199 8.52 36.69 7.19
CA THR A 199 8.82 36.79 5.75
C THR A 199 9.61 35.55 5.33
N ALA A 200 10.67 35.17 6.05
CA ALA A 200 11.39 33.93 5.77
C ALA A 200 10.50 32.68 5.83
N ALA A 201 9.54 32.63 6.78
CA ALA A 201 8.57 31.53 6.86
C ALA A 201 7.67 31.44 5.60
N GLN A 202 7.27 32.58 5.04
CA GLN A 202 6.48 32.60 3.81
C GLN A 202 7.33 32.38 2.54
N VAL A 203 8.63 32.69 2.58
CA VAL A 203 9.58 32.28 1.53
C VAL A 203 9.73 30.76 1.49
N GLU A 204 9.66 30.05 2.63
CA GLU A 204 9.62 28.57 2.61
C GLU A 204 8.44 28.05 1.77
N GLY A 205 7.26 28.68 1.93
CA GLY A 205 6.05 28.33 1.19
C GLY A 205 6.17 28.59 -0.31
N TYR A 206 7.03 29.52 -0.74
CA TYR A 206 7.35 29.77 -2.14
C TYR A 206 8.43 28.80 -2.66
N ALA A 207 9.53 28.65 -1.93
CA ALA A 207 10.76 28.04 -2.43
C ALA A 207 10.77 26.51 -2.35
N ARG A 208 10.24 25.92 -1.26
CA ARG A 208 10.23 24.45 -1.07
C ARG A 208 9.41 23.69 -2.12
N PRO A 209 8.27 24.21 -2.62
CA PRO A 209 7.58 23.63 -3.78
C PRO A 209 8.45 23.43 -5.02
N LEU A 210 9.49 24.25 -5.20
CA LEU A 210 10.38 24.16 -6.35
C LEU A 210 11.15 22.84 -6.42
N TRP A 211 11.34 22.14 -5.29
CA TRP A 211 11.95 20.81 -5.27
C TRP A 211 11.18 19.77 -6.09
N ALA A 212 9.89 19.98 -6.35
CA ALA A 212 9.08 19.14 -7.24
C ALA A 212 8.80 19.81 -8.59
N LEU A 213 8.57 21.12 -8.60
CA LEU A 213 8.26 21.86 -9.83
C LEU A 213 9.45 21.85 -10.81
N ALA A 214 10.67 22.11 -10.34
CA ALA A 214 11.83 22.18 -11.23
C ALA A 214 12.15 20.83 -11.90
N PRO A 215 12.18 19.68 -11.18
CA PRO A 215 12.29 18.37 -11.83
C PRO A 215 11.16 18.07 -12.83
N LEU A 216 9.92 18.43 -12.50
CA LEU A 216 8.77 18.24 -13.39
C LEU A 216 8.98 18.95 -14.73
N LEU A 217 9.41 20.22 -14.70
CA LEU A 217 9.68 21.02 -15.90
C LEU A 217 10.90 20.51 -16.66
N ALA A 218 12.01 20.24 -15.95
CA ALA A 218 13.24 19.71 -16.55
C ALA A 218 13.01 18.38 -17.28
N GLY A 219 12.09 17.56 -16.77
CA GLY A 219 11.68 16.31 -17.39
C GLY A 219 10.70 16.44 -18.57
N GLY A 220 10.38 17.67 -18.99
CA GLY A 220 9.53 17.96 -20.14
C GLY A 220 8.03 17.93 -19.87
N SER A 221 7.61 17.89 -18.60
CA SER A 221 6.20 18.09 -18.22
C SER A 221 5.90 19.57 -17.96
N THR A 222 4.63 19.93 -17.87
CA THR A 222 4.20 21.32 -17.64
C THR A 222 3.33 21.43 -16.41
N TYR A 223 3.41 22.56 -15.71
CA TYR A 223 2.47 22.93 -14.64
C TYR A 223 1.84 24.30 -14.94
N ALA A 224 0.51 24.38 -14.86
CA ALA A 224 -0.23 25.57 -15.28
C ALA A 224 0.12 26.82 -14.46
N GLY A 225 0.53 26.68 -13.19
CA GLY A 225 0.88 27.80 -12.31
C GLY A 225 2.36 28.21 -12.35
N THR A 226 3.15 27.74 -13.33
CA THR A 226 4.60 28.03 -13.41
C THR A 226 4.88 29.53 -13.52
N ASP A 227 4.06 30.26 -14.28
CA ASP A 227 4.15 31.71 -14.45
C ASP A 227 4.08 32.48 -13.11
N LYS A 228 3.25 32.02 -12.17
CA LYS A 228 3.15 32.60 -10.83
C LYS A 228 4.42 32.39 -10.02
N PHE A 229 5.07 31.24 -10.12
CA PHE A 229 6.35 31.00 -9.46
C PHE A 229 7.46 31.88 -10.05
N VAL A 230 7.46 32.10 -11.37
CA VAL A 230 8.40 33.02 -12.03
C VAL A 230 8.14 34.47 -11.60
N ALA A 231 6.87 34.90 -11.55
CA ALA A 231 6.50 36.22 -11.06
C ALA A 231 6.93 36.43 -9.59
N GLY A 232 6.77 35.41 -8.75
CA GLY A 232 7.23 35.42 -7.37
C GLY A 232 8.75 35.54 -7.24
N LEU A 233 9.53 34.88 -8.10
CA LEU A 233 11.00 35.03 -8.12
C LEU A 233 11.39 36.47 -8.43
N VAL A 234 10.77 37.04 -9.46
CA VAL A 234 11.00 38.41 -9.90
C VAL A 234 10.68 39.40 -8.78
N ALA A 235 9.49 39.30 -8.20
CA ALA A 235 9.04 40.23 -7.16
C ALA A 235 9.79 40.05 -5.83
N GLY A 236 10.19 38.82 -5.49
CA GLY A 236 10.90 38.50 -4.25
C GLY A 236 12.38 38.91 -4.25
N THR A 237 13.00 39.00 -5.43
CA THR A 237 14.41 39.40 -5.58
C THR A 237 14.59 40.87 -5.96
N ASP A 238 13.52 41.59 -6.27
CA ASP A 238 13.55 43.01 -6.62
C ASP A 238 13.51 43.92 -5.37
N PRO A 239 14.58 44.67 -5.04
CA PRO A 239 14.63 45.52 -3.85
C PRO A 239 13.62 46.67 -3.84
N GLU A 240 13.05 47.05 -5.00
CA GLU A 240 12.02 48.08 -5.10
C GLU A 240 10.59 47.51 -4.98
N SER A 241 10.45 46.19 -4.92
CA SER A 241 9.16 45.53 -4.75
C SER A 241 8.72 45.55 -3.28
N GLU A 242 7.44 45.83 -3.03
CA GLU A 242 6.83 45.67 -1.69
C GLU A 242 6.87 44.23 -1.16
N GLU A 243 7.11 43.23 -2.03
CA GLU A 243 7.25 41.82 -1.66
C GLU A 243 8.71 41.35 -1.68
N PHE A 244 9.68 42.27 -1.69
CA PHE A 244 11.10 41.94 -1.60
C PHE A 244 11.38 41.09 -0.36
N TRP A 245 12.12 40.00 -0.53
CA TRP A 245 12.39 39.09 0.58
C TRP A 245 13.36 39.68 1.61
N GLY A 246 14.14 40.69 1.24
CA GLY A 246 15.28 41.16 2.02
C GLY A 246 16.57 40.44 1.64
N TYR A 247 17.69 41.14 1.77
CA TYR A 247 19.02 40.54 1.63
C TYR A 247 19.36 39.69 2.86
N MET A 248 20.19 38.68 2.65
CA MET A 248 20.51 37.71 3.70
C MET A 248 21.50 38.26 4.72
N GLU A 249 21.22 38.00 6.00
CA GLU A 249 22.13 38.27 7.12
C GLU A 249 22.85 37.00 7.58
N ASP A 250 23.79 37.12 8.53
CA ASP A 250 24.48 35.95 9.09
C ASP A 250 23.49 34.96 9.70
N GLN A 251 23.59 33.67 9.32
CA GLN A 251 22.73 32.59 9.80
C GLN A 251 21.22 32.79 9.51
N ASP A 252 20.88 33.47 8.41
CA ASP A 252 19.50 33.75 7.97
C ASP A 252 18.83 32.54 7.31
N GLN A 253 17.57 32.29 7.63
CA GLN A 253 16.77 31.22 7.03
C GLN A 253 16.61 31.37 5.51
N ARG A 254 16.63 32.59 4.96
CA ARG A 254 16.60 32.83 3.49
C ARG A 254 17.73 32.13 2.75
N MET A 255 18.87 31.89 3.42
CA MET A 255 19.98 31.11 2.87
C MET A 255 19.56 29.67 2.54
N VAL A 256 18.70 29.07 3.37
CA VAL A 256 18.16 27.73 3.16
C VAL A 256 17.30 27.69 1.91
N GLU A 257 16.42 28.68 1.77
CA GLU A 257 15.47 28.77 0.66
C GLU A 257 16.13 29.16 -0.67
N ALA A 258 17.34 29.72 -0.64
CA ALA A 258 18.15 29.93 -1.82
C ALA A 258 18.60 28.63 -2.50
N CYS A 259 18.67 27.52 -1.76
CA CYS A 259 19.06 26.21 -2.30
C CYS A 259 18.08 25.71 -3.39
N PRO A 260 16.75 25.55 -3.11
CA PRO A 260 15.80 25.17 -4.15
C PRO A 260 15.75 26.16 -5.32
N ILE A 261 15.95 27.46 -5.07
CA ILE A 261 16.00 28.47 -6.14
C ILE A 261 17.22 28.22 -7.04
N GLY A 262 18.42 28.09 -6.47
CA GLY A 262 19.65 27.79 -7.21
C GLY A 262 19.56 26.47 -7.99
N TYR A 263 19.01 25.43 -7.37
CA TYR A 263 18.71 24.17 -8.04
C TYR A 263 17.76 24.34 -9.23
N THR A 264 16.68 25.12 -9.05
CA THR A 264 15.70 25.42 -10.10
C THR A 264 16.35 26.14 -11.28
N LEU A 265 17.18 27.14 -11.01
CA LEU A 265 17.93 27.85 -12.05
C LEU A 265 18.87 26.91 -12.81
N ALA A 266 19.46 25.91 -12.15
CA ALA A 266 20.35 24.97 -12.80
C ALA A 266 19.62 24.02 -13.77
N ILE A 267 18.44 23.50 -13.39
CA ILE A 267 17.77 22.42 -14.16
C ILE A 267 16.56 22.88 -14.98
N ALA A 268 15.94 24.01 -14.63
CA ALA A 268 14.75 24.55 -15.27
C ALA A 268 14.97 26.00 -15.76
N HIS A 269 16.20 26.32 -16.21
CA HIS A 269 16.59 27.66 -16.69
C HIS A 269 15.70 28.20 -17.82
N LYS A 270 15.19 27.32 -18.70
CA LYS A 270 14.29 27.72 -19.80
C LYS A 270 13.00 28.39 -19.31
N ASP A 271 12.53 27.98 -18.14
CA ASP A 271 11.31 28.49 -17.54
C ASP A 271 11.59 29.62 -16.53
N PHE A 272 12.69 29.53 -15.76
CA PHE A 272 12.96 30.43 -14.64
C PHE A 272 14.05 31.49 -14.87
N TRP A 273 14.92 31.33 -15.86
CA TRP A 273 16.04 32.25 -16.12
C TRP A 273 15.97 32.91 -17.48
N ASP A 274 15.83 32.13 -18.55
CA ASP A 274 15.82 32.63 -19.93
C ASP A 274 14.75 33.71 -20.18
N PRO A 275 13.51 33.57 -19.64
CA PRO A 275 12.45 34.57 -19.84
C PRO A 275 12.67 35.89 -19.09
N LEU A 276 13.62 35.93 -18.15
CA LEU A 276 13.87 37.12 -17.34
C LEU A 276 14.59 38.21 -18.17
N THR A 277 14.20 39.46 -17.94
CA THR A 277 14.93 40.64 -18.43
C THR A 277 16.30 40.75 -17.76
N ASP A 278 17.23 41.50 -18.36
CA ASP A 278 18.58 41.69 -17.79
C ASP A 278 18.55 42.30 -16.37
N ALA A 279 17.62 43.21 -16.11
CA ALA A 279 17.43 43.79 -14.77
C ALA A 279 16.96 42.73 -13.76
N GLN A 280 16.01 41.87 -14.15
CA GLN A 280 15.53 40.78 -13.29
C GLN A 280 16.62 39.73 -13.05
N LYS A 281 17.38 39.35 -14.08
CA LYS A 281 18.55 38.47 -13.94
C LYS A 281 19.57 39.06 -12.97
N LYS A 282 19.79 40.37 -13.02
CA LYS A 282 20.71 41.06 -12.10
C LYS A 282 20.18 41.07 -10.66
N ASN A 283 18.89 41.22 -10.46
CA ASN A 283 18.26 41.14 -9.13
C ASN A 283 18.41 39.74 -8.54
N VAL A 284 18.09 38.69 -9.30
CA VAL A 284 18.27 37.29 -8.88
C VAL A 284 19.74 36.98 -8.57
N GLU A 285 20.66 37.41 -9.45
CA GLU A 285 22.11 37.28 -9.23
C GLU A 285 22.54 37.94 -7.91
N THR A 286 22.07 39.17 -7.66
CA THR A 286 22.45 39.94 -6.48
C THR A 286 21.87 39.33 -5.21
N TRP A 287 20.61 38.88 -5.24
CA TRP A 287 19.96 38.25 -4.09
C TRP A 287 20.63 36.92 -3.71
N LEU A 288 20.85 36.01 -4.66
CA LEU A 288 21.57 34.75 -4.41
C LEU A 288 23.03 35.00 -4.02
N GLY A 289 23.69 35.99 -4.62
CA GLY A 289 25.06 36.37 -4.30
C GLY A 289 25.24 36.99 -2.90
N SER A 290 24.16 37.52 -2.31
CA SER A 290 24.20 38.22 -1.01
C SER A 290 24.59 37.35 0.19
N MET A 291 24.62 36.02 0.03
CA MET A 291 25.05 35.07 1.08
C MET A 291 26.55 34.76 1.09
N ASN A 292 27.30 35.13 0.05
CA ASN A 292 28.67 34.62 -0.17
C ASN A 292 29.70 35.17 0.84
N ASP A 293 29.43 36.35 1.39
CA ASP A 293 30.23 37.00 2.43
C ASP A 293 29.71 36.77 3.85
N LYS A 294 28.60 36.03 4.01
CA LYS A 294 27.93 35.80 5.30
C LYS A 294 28.38 34.51 5.98
N ASP A 295 28.27 34.52 7.30
CA ASP A 295 28.49 33.35 8.14
C ASP A 295 27.33 32.36 8.01
N MET A 296 27.68 31.08 7.87
CA MET A 296 26.73 29.98 7.85
C MET A 296 27.03 29.01 8.99
N PRO A 297 26.01 28.39 9.60
CA PRO A 297 26.19 27.23 10.44
C PRO A 297 27.06 26.18 9.75
N ASN A 298 28.04 25.62 10.47
CA ASN A 298 28.93 24.58 9.95
C ASN A 298 28.22 23.22 9.94
N THR A 299 27.20 23.10 9.09
CA THR A 299 26.28 21.97 8.93
C THR A 299 25.92 21.84 7.45
N ASN A 300 24.85 21.10 7.14
CA ASN A 300 24.23 21.04 5.82
C ASN A 300 23.93 22.42 5.19
N TRP A 301 23.90 23.51 5.97
CA TRP A 301 23.72 24.86 5.46
C TRP A 301 24.72 25.26 4.37
N LEU A 302 25.94 24.72 4.43
CA LEU A 302 26.95 24.96 3.40
C LEU A 302 26.52 24.46 2.01
N TRP A 303 25.67 23.42 1.93
CA TRP A 303 25.11 23.00 0.65
C TRP A 303 24.22 24.08 0.03
N PHE A 304 23.52 24.86 0.84
CA PHE A 304 22.58 25.85 0.29
C PHE A 304 23.30 26.95 -0.48
N ARG A 305 24.47 27.37 0.01
CA ARG A 305 25.38 28.26 -0.72
C ARG A 305 26.00 27.63 -1.95
N VAL A 306 26.34 26.34 -1.88
CA VAL A 306 26.82 25.59 -3.05
C VAL A 306 25.78 25.63 -4.17
N PHE A 307 24.51 25.30 -3.87
CA PHE A 307 23.46 25.24 -4.89
C PHE A 307 23.05 26.61 -5.43
N ALA A 308 23.07 27.66 -4.61
CA ALA A 308 22.91 29.04 -5.07
C ALA A 308 23.97 29.39 -6.13
N ASN A 309 25.25 29.11 -5.84
CA ASN A 309 26.35 29.39 -6.77
C ASN A 309 26.34 28.48 -8.00
N LEU A 310 25.97 27.19 -7.87
CA LEU A 310 25.79 26.30 -9.03
C LEU A 310 24.71 26.81 -9.98
N GLY A 311 23.58 27.29 -9.45
CA GLY A 311 22.51 27.88 -10.24
C GLY A 311 22.97 29.12 -11.01
N LEU A 312 23.71 30.02 -10.35
CA LEU A 312 24.29 31.20 -11.01
C LEU A 312 25.32 30.81 -12.08
N ALA A 313 26.21 29.86 -11.77
CA ALA A 313 27.25 29.37 -12.67
C ALA A 313 26.66 28.75 -13.95
N ALA A 314 25.62 27.91 -13.80
CA ALA A 314 24.94 27.25 -14.92
C ALA A 314 24.33 28.24 -15.93
N ASN A 315 24.02 29.46 -15.47
CA ASN A 315 23.37 30.51 -16.25
C ASN A 315 24.31 31.64 -16.67
N GLY A 316 25.63 31.49 -16.44
CA GLY A 316 26.64 32.50 -16.78
C GLY A 316 26.59 33.78 -15.94
N ALA A 317 25.84 33.78 -14.84
CA ALA A 317 25.77 34.89 -13.90
C ALA A 317 27.03 34.95 -13.01
N LYS A 318 27.24 36.07 -12.30
CA LYS A 318 28.35 36.19 -11.34
C LYS A 318 28.13 35.24 -10.15
N TRP A 319 29.14 34.42 -9.85
CA TRP A 319 29.13 33.48 -8.73
C TRP A 319 30.51 33.41 -8.06
N ASP A 320 30.56 32.89 -6.83
CA ASP A 320 31.78 32.80 -6.04
C ASP A 320 32.35 31.37 -6.04
N LYS A 321 33.26 31.12 -6.98
CA LYS A 321 33.93 29.83 -7.14
C LYS A 321 34.82 29.46 -5.95
N GLU A 322 35.50 30.43 -5.37
CA GLU A 322 36.41 30.17 -4.25
C GLU A 322 35.64 29.82 -2.99
N ARG A 323 34.52 30.51 -2.73
CA ARG A 323 33.62 30.20 -1.62
C ARG A 323 33.01 28.82 -1.77
N MET A 324 32.46 28.49 -2.94
CA MET A 324 31.88 27.17 -3.20
C MET A 324 32.90 26.04 -2.98
N ALA A 325 34.14 26.21 -3.46
CA ALA A 325 35.21 25.22 -3.25
C ALA A 325 35.57 25.04 -1.76
N LYS A 326 35.58 26.12 -0.97
CA LYS A 326 35.78 26.04 0.49
C LYS A 326 34.65 25.27 1.18
N ASP A 327 33.41 25.50 0.77
CA ASP A 327 32.25 24.82 1.33
C ASP A 327 32.26 23.32 1.01
N ILE A 328 32.53 22.93 -0.24
CA ILE A 328 32.68 21.52 -0.63
C ILE A 328 33.79 20.84 0.18
N LYS A 329 34.94 21.51 0.33
CA LYS A 329 36.04 20.99 1.16
C LYS A 329 35.59 20.76 2.60
N GLN A 330 34.86 21.70 3.19
CA GLN A 330 34.34 21.59 4.55
C GLN A 330 33.26 20.50 4.68
N LEU A 331 32.32 20.41 3.73
CA LEU A 331 31.27 19.39 3.68
C LEU A 331 31.86 17.98 3.59
N ASN A 332 32.98 17.80 2.89
CA ASN A 332 33.68 16.52 2.84
C ASN A 332 34.23 16.06 4.19
N THR A 333 34.47 16.96 5.14
CA THR A 333 34.90 16.58 6.51
C THR A 333 33.77 15.91 7.31
N PHE A 334 32.54 15.95 6.82
CA PHE A 334 31.39 15.32 7.46
C PHE A 334 31.24 13.83 7.11
N TYR A 335 32.04 13.31 6.16
CA TYR A 335 32.02 11.90 5.82
C TYR A 335 32.54 11.03 6.98
N ARG A 336 31.87 9.92 7.26
CA ARG A 336 32.17 9.01 8.38
C ARG A 336 32.51 7.58 7.95
N GLY A 337 32.51 7.30 6.65
CA GLY A 337 32.75 5.97 6.09
C GLY A 337 31.45 5.25 5.74
N ASP A 338 31.58 4.20 4.93
CA ASP A 338 30.48 3.30 4.52
C ASP A 338 29.25 4.03 3.93
N GLY A 339 29.50 5.14 3.23
CA GLY A 339 28.43 5.99 2.70
C GLY A 339 27.75 6.89 3.74
N TRP A 340 28.05 6.78 5.03
CA TRP A 340 27.44 7.65 6.05
C TRP A 340 28.18 8.98 6.18
N SER A 341 27.41 10.05 6.35
CA SER A 341 27.91 11.37 6.75
C SER A 341 27.19 11.82 8.01
N ASN A 342 27.79 12.66 8.84
CA ASN A 342 27.06 13.36 9.89
C ASN A 342 26.63 14.75 9.41
N ASP A 343 25.73 15.40 10.14
CA ASP A 343 25.40 16.80 9.90
C ASP A 343 26.18 17.70 10.86
N GLY A 344 27.40 18.10 10.47
CA GLY A 344 28.25 19.00 11.24
C GLY A 344 29.55 18.38 11.78
N PRO A 345 30.21 18.99 12.77
CA PRO A 345 31.59 18.65 13.14
C PRO A 345 31.75 17.26 13.76
N GLU A 346 32.97 16.73 13.72
CA GLU A 346 33.35 15.34 14.06
C GLU A 346 32.94 14.87 15.46
N GLY A 347 32.77 15.78 16.41
CA GLY A 347 32.36 15.46 17.78
C GLY A 347 30.89 15.01 17.94
N TYR A 348 30.04 15.19 16.92
CA TYR A 348 28.60 14.88 17.01
C TYR A 348 28.20 13.80 16.00
N ARG A 349 27.46 12.79 16.50
CA ARG A 349 26.94 11.68 15.68
C ARG A 349 25.43 11.83 15.48
N GLN A 350 25.06 12.48 14.39
CA GLN A 350 23.68 12.65 13.94
C GLN A 350 23.55 11.98 12.57
N MET A 351 23.08 10.73 12.55
CA MET A 351 22.87 9.90 11.36
C MET A 351 21.37 9.65 11.18
N ASP A 352 20.62 10.73 10.99
CA ASP A 352 19.19 10.69 10.73
C ASP A 352 18.90 10.98 9.25
N TYR A 353 17.62 11.20 8.93
CA TYR A 353 17.21 11.51 7.56
C TYR A 353 17.79 12.82 7.02
N TYR A 354 18.34 13.75 7.82
CA TYR A 354 19.08 14.88 7.26
C TYR A 354 20.41 14.45 6.65
N SER A 355 21.11 13.52 7.28
CA SER A 355 22.32 12.94 6.69
C SER A 355 22.02 12.14 5.42
N GLY A 356 20.89 11.43 5.42
CA GLY A 356 20.58 10.40 4.43
C GLY A 356 19.67 10.79 3.29
N SER A 357 18.56 11.47 3.58
CA SER A 357 17.46 11.62 2.62
C SER A 357 17.05 13.06 2.34
N PHE A 358 17.17 13.98 3.29
CA PHE A 358 16.69 15.35 3.15
C PHE A 358 17.78 16.33 2.68
N ALA A 359 19.04 16.11 3.10
CA ALA A 359 20.10 17.08 2.89
C ALA A 359 21.40 16.46 2.39
N ILE A 360 22.24 15.83 3.22
CA ILE A 360 23.63 15.56 2.84
C ILE A 360 23.75 14.61 1.65
N GLN A 361 23.32 13.36 1.77
CA GLN A 361 23.37 12.38 0.67
C GLN A 361 22.55 12.83 -0.56
N TYR A 362 21.38 13.43 -0.34
CA TYR A 362 20.53 13.97 -1.40
C TYR A 362 21.26 15.05 -2.21
N LEU A 363 21.81 16.08 -1.54
CA LEU A 363 22.49 17.21 -2.16
C LEU A 363 23.84 16.81 -2.76
N GLN A 364 24.53 15.81 -2.20
CA GLN A 364 25.71 15.19 -2.81
C GLN A 364 25.38 14.61 -4.19
N LEU A 365 24.26 13.90 -4.32
CA LEU A 365 23.84 13.30 -5.59
C LEU A 365 23.38 14.36 -6.60
N LEU A 366 22.64 15.38 -6.16
CA LEU A 366 22.30 16.50 -7.03
C LEU A 366 23.56 17.24 -7.51
N TYR A 367 24.53 17.49 -6.63
CA TYR A 367 25.82 18.08 -6.99
C TYR A 367 26.56 17.20 -8.00
N ALA A 368 26.62 15.89 -7.76
CA ALA A 368 27.31 14.95 -8.65
C ALA A 368 26.74 14.96 -10.07
N LYS A 369 25.43 15.24 -10.24
CA LYS A 369 24.82 15.42 -11.55
C LYS A 369 25.15 16.77 -12.17
N LEU A 370 25.00 17.85 -11.42
CA LEU A 370 25.16 19.22 -11.93
C LEU A 370 26.63 19.60 -12.19
N ALA A 371 27.54 19.05 -11.41
CA ALA A 371 28.98 19.31 -11.48
C ALA A 371 29.76 18.19 -12.19
N ALA A 372 29.09 17.25 -12.87
CA ALA A 372 29.75 16.10 -13.51
C ALA A 372 30.88 16.51 -14.47
N ASP A 373 30.69 17.60 -15.22
CA ASP A 373 31.67 18.09 -16.20
C ASP A 373 32.73 19.00 -15.57
N THR A 374 32.42 19.66 -14.45
CA THR A 374 33.27 20.69 -13.83
C THR A 374 34.07 20.18 -12.63
N ASP A 375 33.59 19.12 -11.98
CA ASP A 375 34.21 18.45 -10.83
C ASP A 375 33.94 16.93 -10.85
N PRO A 376 34.39 16.20 -11.91
CA PRO A 376 34.08 14.79 -12.11
C PRO A 376 34.59 13.89 -10.98
N THR A 377 35.73 14.24 -10.37
CA THR A 377 36.32 13.47 -9.26
C THR A 377 35.42 13.50 -8.04
N GLN A 378 34.95 14.69 -7.65
CA GLN A 378 34.05 14.82 -6.50
C GLN A 378 32.67 14.22 -6.79
N ALA A 379 32.19 14.36 -8.03
CA ALA A 379 30.94 13.76 -8.47
C ALA A 379 30.97 12.23 -8.32
N GLU A 380 32.01 11.56 -8.81
CA GLU A 380 32.11 10.10 -8.68
C GLU A 380 32.31 9.65 -7.22
N GLU A 381 33.05 10.42 -6.41
CA GLU A 381 33.17 10.16 -4.98
C GLU A 381 31.80 10.17 -4.28
N TYR A 382 30.93 11.14 -4.60
CA TYR A 382 29.57 11.18 -4.05
C TYR A 382 28.69 10.03 -4.56
N LYS A 383 28.79 9.64 -5.84
CA LYS A 383 28.11 8.44 -6.36
C LYS A 383 28.59 7.18 -5.64
N SER A 384 29.89 7.05 -5.38
CA SER A 384 30.48 5.94 -4.63
C SER A 384 29.93 5.86 -3.19
N ARG A 385 29.83 7.00 -2.49
CA ARG A 385 29.21 7.06 -1.16
C ARG A 385 27.75 6.64 -1.18
N ALA A 386 26.98 7.08 -2.17
CA ALA A 386 25.58 6.69 -2.33
C ALA A 386 25.41 5.19 -2.56
N ARG A 387 26.29 4.55 -3.35
CA ARG A 387 26.28 3.09 -3.56
C ARG A 387 26.48 2.30 -2.27
N GLN A 388 27.35 2.79 -1.38
CA GLN A 388 27.57 2.19 -0.06
C GLN A 388 26.37 2.44 0.85
N TYR A 389 25.91 3.70 0.94
CA TYR A 389 24.79 4.11 1.78
C TYR A 389 23.49 3.36 1.47
N ALA A 390 23.20 3.13 0.19
CA ALA A 390 21.97 2.47 -0.25
C ALA A 390 21.81 1.05 0.31
N LEU A 391 22.92 0.35 0.55
CA LEU A 391 22.91 -1.03 1.08
C LEU A 391 22.37 -1.09 2.50
N ASP A 392 22.56 -0.04 3.30
CA ASP A 392 21.99 0.05 4.65
C ASP A 392 20.61 0.69 4.62
N PHE A 393 20.45 1.78 3.85
CA PHE A 393 19.24 2.58 3.86
C PHE A 393 18.01 1.86 3.32
N VAL A 394 18.18 0.83 2.48
CA VAL A 394 17.06 -0.05 2.06
C VAL A 394 16.30 -0.65 3.24
N HIS A 395 16.99 -0.91 4.36
CA HIS A 395 16.40 -1.52 5.55
C HIS A 395 15.56 -0.54 6.40
N TYR A 396 15.52 0.74 6.03
CA TYR A 396 14.66 1.73 6.70
C TYR A 396 13.20 1.65 6.22
N PHE A 397 12.92 0.85 5.18
CA PHE A 397 11.60 0.72 4.58
C PHE A 397 11.08 -0.71 4.72
N ASP A 398 9.82 -0.83 5.08
CA ASP A 398 9.15 -2.12 5.12
C ASP A 398 8.45 -2.47 3.78
N PRO A 399 7.94 -3.71 3.63
CA PRO A 399 7.27 -4.13 2.41
C PRO A 399 6.04 -3.29 2.04
N GLU A 400 5.36 -2.67 3.01
CA GLU A 400 4.20 -1.80 2.81
C GLU A 400 4.59 -0.36 2.44
N GLY A 401 5.88 -0.03 2.45
CA GLY A 401 6.40 1.30 2.13
C GLY A 401 6.53 2.24 3.33
N ARG A 402 6.25 1.77 4.56
CA ARG A 402 6.47 2.57 5.77
C ARG A 402 7.97 2.76 5.98
N ALA A 403 8.36 3.97 6.36
CA ALA A 403 9.72 4.27 6.79
C ALA A 403 9.82 4.21 8.33
N ILE A 404 10.99 3.86 8.87
CA ILE A 404 11.25 3.91 10.31
C ILE A 404 11.07 5.37 10.81
N THR A 405 10.21 5.58 11.80
CA THR A 405 10.03 6.88 12.44
C THR A 405 11.19 7.18 13.39
N PHE A 406 12.26 7.79 12.88
CA PHE A 406 13.49 8.05 13.63
C PHE A 406 14.12 9.40 13.26
N GLY A 407 14.66 10.08 14.27
CA GLY A 407 15.37 11.34 14.08
C GLY A 407 14.45 12.57 14.03
N ARG A 408 15.05 13.71 13.67
CA ARG A 408 14.35 14.99 13.58
C ARG A 408 13.63 15.17 12.25
N SER A 409 12.71 16.14 12.21
CA SER A 409 12.03 16.62 11.00
C SER A 409 11.21 15.56 10.26
N LEU A 410 10.61 14.64 11.03
CA LEU A 410 9.64 13.68 10.52
C LEU A 410 8.40 14.36 9.90
N THR A 411 8.19 15.66 10.17
CA THR A 411 7.18 16.50 9.52
C THR A 411 7.34 16.62 7.99
N TYR A 412 8.51 16.24 7.45
CA TYR A 412 8.76 16.22 6.00
C TYR A 412 8.21 14.96 5.32
N ARG A 413 7.68 13.99 6.09
CA ARG A 413 6.89 12.85 5.59
C ARG A 413 7.63 12.04 4.52
N TRP A 414 7.14 12.03 3.29
CA TRP A 414 7.72 11.24 2.19
C TRP A 414 9.06 11.77 1.68
N ALA A 415 9.56 12.91 2.20
CA ALA A 415 10.98 13.24 2.05
C ALA A 415 11.89 12.12 2.55
N MET A 416 11.40 11.21 3.40
CA MET A 416 12.18 10.06 3.88
C MET A 416 12.60 9.15 2.74
N ALA A 417 11.90 9.16 1.60
CA ALA A 417 12.28 8.41 0.39
C ALA A 417 13.05 9.25 -0.63
N ALA A 418 13.41 10.50 -0.34
CA ALA A 418 14.05 11.41 -1.29
C ALA A 418 15.46 10.99 -1.72
N PHE A 419 16.22 10.26 -0.88
CA PHE A 419 17.47 9.62 -1.30
C PHE A 419 17.29 8.77 -2.57
N TRP A 420 16.28 7.89 -2.58
CA TRP A 420 15.96 7.06 -3.75
C TRP A 420 15.62 7.91 -4.97
N GLY A 421 14.95 9.04 -4.75
CA GLY A 421 14.68 10.02 -5.80
C GLY A 421 15.95 10.64 -6.39
N SER A 422 16.91 11.02 -5.53
CA SER A 422 18.19 11.60 -5.95
C SER A 422 19.11 10.60 -6.65
N VAL A 423 19.05 9.30 -6.31
CA VAL A 423 19.76 8.23 -7.04
C VAL A 423 19.32 8.19 -8.50
N VAL A 424 18.00 8.33 -8.74
CA VAL A 424 17.43 8.39 -10.10
C VAL A 424 17.83 9.68 -10.80
N PHE A 425 17.75 10.82 -10.13
CA PHE A 425 18.18 12.11 -10.69
C PHE A 425 19.65 12.11 -11.13
N ALA A 426 20.53 11.55 -10.29
CA ALA A 426 21.97 11.49 -10.54
C ALA A 426 22.40 10.34 -11.45
N ASP A 427 21.45 9.50 -11.88
CA ASP A 427 21.66 8.32 -12.72
C ASP A 427 22.77 7.41 -12.14
N VAL A 428 22.55 6.98 -10.89
CA VAL A 428 23.50 6.13 -10.16
C VAL A 428 23.01 4.69 -10.15
N GLU A 429 23.72 3.84 -10.88
CA GLU A 429 23.55 2.39 -10.75
C GLU A 429 24.05 1.92 -9.38
N LEU A 430 23.15 1.30 -8.63
CA LEU A 430 23.42 0.75 -7.30
C LEU A 430 23.89 -0.71 -7.40
N PRO A 431 24.70 -1.18 -6.44
CA PRO A 431 25.11 -2.58 -6.39
C PRO A 431 23.91 -3.51 -6.23
N ALA A 432 23.99 -4.71 -6.81
CA ALA A 432 23.02 -5.77 -6.57
C ALA A 432 22.87 -6.02 -5.06
N PRO A 433 21.64 -6.23 -4.54
CA PRO A 433 20.39 -6.50 -5.26
C PRO A 433 19.55 -5.28 -5.70
N LEU A 434 20.04 -4.04 -5.54
CA LEU A 434 19.25 -2.81 -5.69
C LEU A 434 19.11 -2.37 -7.16
N SER A 435 18.35 -3.12 -7.96
CA SER A 435 18.03 -2.72 -9.34
C SER A 435 17.08 -1.51 -9.39
N TRP A 436 16.94 -0.89 -10.57
CA TRP A 436 15.98 0.20 -10.80
C TRP A 436 14.55 -0.14 -10.38
N GLY A 437 14.10 -1.38 -10.60
CA GLY A 437 12.77 -1.82 -10.18
C GLY A 437 12.62 -2.01 -8.66
N VAL A 438 13.73 -2.30 -7.95
CA VAL A 438 13.75 -2.29 -6.48
C VAL A 438 13.65 -0.85 -5.95
N VAL A 439 14.47 0.06 -6.50
CA VAL A 439 14.44 1.50 -6.15
C VAL A 439 13.05 2.09 -6.42
N LYS A 440 12.48 1.85 -7.59
CA LYS A 440 11.11 2.28 -7.96
C LYS A 440 10.07 1.71 -7.00
N GLY A 441 10.18 0.44 -6.65
CA GLY A 441 9.28 -0.21 -5.71
C GLY A 441 9.33 0.40 -4.30
N ILE A 442 10.51 0.67 -3.75
CA ILE A 442 10.65 1.31 -2.43
C ILE A 442 10.03 2.70 -2.45
N TRP A 443 10.39 3.50 -3.46
CA TRP A 443 9.95 4.88 -3.59
C TRP A 443 8.44 5.01 -3.79
N LEU A 444 7.85 4.27 -4.74
CA LEU A 444 6.40 4.34 -5.00
C LEU A 444 5.57 3.75 -3.85
N ARG A 445 6.00 2.66 -3.21
CA ARG A 445 5.29 2.14 -2.03
C ARG A 445 5.27 3.13 -0.88
N ASN A 446 6.37 3.88 -0.66
CA ASN A 446 6.38 4.94 0.35
C ASN A 446 5.37 6.04 0.03
N LEU A 447 5.36 6.54 -1.20
CA LEU A 447 4.39 7.57 -1.61
C LEU A 447 2.94 7.05 -1.47
N ARG A 448 2.66 5.82 -1.90
CA ARG A 448 1.33 5.18 -1.73
C ARG A 448 0.94 4.99 -0.28
N TRP A 449 1.87 4.68 0.62
CA TRP A 449 1.54 4.64 2.05
C TRP A 449 1.11 6.01 2.59
N TRP A 450 1.72 7.09 2.10
CA TRP A 450 1.32 8.45 2.47
C TRP A 450 -0.02 8.87 1.89
N THR A 451 -0.45 8.31 0.75
CA THR A 451 -1.82 8.55 0.23
C THR A 451 -2.90 7.98 1.16
N THR A 452 -2.59 7.03 2.04
CA THR A 452 -3.55 6.51 3.03
C THR A 452 -3.61 7.32 4.33
N GLN A 453 -2.70 8.28 4.54
CA GLN A 453 -2.66 9.11 5.77
C GLN A 453 -3.53 10.35 5.60
N HIS A 454 -4.84 10.16 5.73
CA HIS A 454 -5.86 11.14 5.37
C HIS A 454 -5.84 12.48 6.12
N ASP A 455 -5.24 12.52 7.32
CA ASP A 455 -5.29 13.68 8.21
C ASP A 455 -4.05 14.59 8.07
N ILE A 456 -3.21 14.37 7.05
CA ILE A 456 -2.00 15.17 6.85
C ILE A 456 -2.25 16.55 6.23
N PHE A 457 -3.41 16.76 5.61
CA PHE A 457 -3.80 18.04 5.01
C PHE A 457 -4.72 18.85 5.93
N GLN A 458 -4.62 20.16 5.82
CA GLN A 458 -5.53 21.14 6.39
C GLN A 458 -6.79 21.27 5.51
N PRO A 459 -7.89 21.89 6.00
CA PRO A 459 -9.12 22.08 5.22
C PRO A 459 -8.94 22.84 3.90
N ASN A 460 -7.90 23.66 3.79
CA ASN A 460 -7.54 24.40 2.57
C ASN A 460 -6.66 23.60 1.60
N GLY A 461 -6.39 22.32 1.88
CA GLY A 461 -5.57 21.44 1.05
C GLY A 461 -4.06 21.59 1.25
N LEU A 462 -3.59 22.45 2.17
CA LEU A 462 -2.17 22.59 2.48
C LEU A 462 -1.71 21.56 3.49
N LEU A 463 -0.43 21.18 3.43
CA LEU A 463 0.14 20.26 4.42
C LEU A 463 0.12 20.87 5.84
N SER A 464 -0.16 20.04 6.83
CA SER A 464 -0.10 20.40 8.25
C SER A 464 1.29 20.09 8.85
N ILE A 465 1.64 20.73 9.97
CA ILE A 465 2.76 20.28 10.80
C ILE A 465 2.35 19.05 11.60
N GLY A 466 3.14 17.99 11.54
CA GLY A 466 2.86 16.72 12.22
C GLY A 466 3.40 15.53 11.42
N TYR A 467 2.93 14.32 11.72
CA TYR A 467 3.35 13.12 11.01
C TYR A 467 2.23 12.58 10.12
N SER A 468 1.45 11.60 10.60
CA SER A 468 0.25 11.05 9.94
C SER A 468 -1.03 11.85 10.23
N TYR A 469 -0.97 12.79 11.17
CA TYR A 469 -2.02 13.73 11.54
C TYR A 469 -1.35 15.01 12.09
N PRO A 470 -2.10 16.12 12.30
CA PRO A 470 -1.53 17.36 12.81
C PRO A 470 -1.04 17.15 14.26
N ASN A 471 0.25 17.37 14.50
CA ASN A 471 0.87 17.16 15.80
C ASN A 471 2.01 18.13 16.03
N ILE A 472 1.73 19.22 16.75
CA ILE A 472 2.72 20.27 17.03
C ILE A 472 3.80 19.83 18.01
N TYR A 473 3.58 18.78 18.81
CA TYR A 473 4.60 18.26 19.73
C TYR A 473 5.79 17.60 18.99
N LEU A 474 5.59 17.24 17.72
CA LEU A 474 6.66 16.77 16.85
C LEU A 474 7.52 17.92 16.30
N ALA A 475 7.01 19.15 16.32
CA ALA A 475 7.67 20.27 15.65
C ALA A 475 8.99 20.63 16.33
N GLU A 476 10.01 20.89 15.53
CA GLU A 476 11.24 21.52 15.99
C GLU A 476 11.12 23.05 15.97
N ASN A 477 12.00 23.75 16.72
CA ASN A 477 11.99 25.21 16.82
C ASN A 477 12.24 25.97 15.50
N TYR A 478 12.66 25.27 14.44
CA TYR A 478 12.83 25.78 13.08
C TYR A 478 11.73 25.33 12.11
N ASN A 479 10.71 24.60 12.56
CA ASN A 479 9.59 24.23 11.71
C ASN A 479 8.60 25.41 11.62
N SER A 480 8.45 25.96 10.42
CA SER A 480 7.35 26.87 10.07
C SER A 480 6.18 26.09 9.43
N PRO A 481 5.01 26.72 9.21
CA PRO A 481 3.91 26.10 8.45
C PRO A 481 4.32 25.66 7.04
N GLY A 482 5.29 26.33 6.41
CA GLY A 482 5.83 25.93 5.10
C GLY A 482 6.74 24.71 5.17
N SER A 483 7.16 24.30 6.37
CA SER A 483 8.19 23.28 6.51
C SER A 483 7.88 21.88 6.00
N PRO A 484 6.64 21.38 6.09
CA PRO A 484 6.26 20.11 5.49
C PRO A 484 6.47 20.01 3.97
N TYR A 485 6.63 21.12 3.25
CA TYR A 485 6.90 21.10 1.81
C TYR A 485 8.32 20.66 1.44
N TRP A 486 9.22 20.42 2.40
CA TRP A 486 10.43 19.61 2.14
C TRP A 486 10.12 18.21 1.61
N SER A 487 8.90 17.71 1.83
CA SER A 487 8.37 16.51 1.19
C SER A 487 8.52 16.52 -0.35
N MET A 488 8.58 17.70 -0.97
CA MET A 488 8.77 17.84 -2.42
C MET A 488 10.11 17.31 -2.96
N LEU A 489 11.13 17.13 -2.10
CA LEU A 489 12.42 16.53 -2.48
C LEU A 489 12.27 15.14 -3.13
N ALA A 490 11.24 14.39 -2.73
CA ALA A 490 11.03 13.03 -3.21
C ALA A 490 10.73 12.95 -4.71
N PHE A 491 10.39 14.06 -5.35
CA PHE A 491 9.98 14.11 -6.76
C PHE A 491 11.13 14.38 -7.75
N ALA A 492 12.39 14.37 -7.28
CA ALA A 492 13.59 14.45 -8.13
C ALA A 492 13.60 13.50 -9.35
N PRO A 493 13.02 12.27 -9.32
CA PRO A 493 12.93 11.40 -10.48
C PRO A 493 12.24 12.03 -11.70
N LEU A 494 11.35 13.01 -11.50
CA LEU A 494 10.60 13.62 -12.60
C LEU A 494 11.51 14.34 -13.61
N ALA A 495 12.72 14.76 -13.19
CA ALA A 495 13.72 15.37 -14.08
C ALA A 495 14.22 14.40 -15.15
N GLN A 496 14.10 13.09 -14.93
CA GLN A 496 14.48 12.09 -15.92
C GLN A 496 13.37 11.93 -16.97
N PRO A 497 13.73 11.75 -18.26
CA PRO A 497 12.76 11.53 -19.32
C PRO A 497 12.03 10.20 -19.12
N ALA A 498 10.82 10.08 -19.66
CA ALA A 498 10.01 8.84 -19.55
C ALA A 498 10.73 7.58 -20.07
N SER A 499 11.74 7.75 -20.94
CA SER A 499 12.58 6.66 -21.47
C SER A 499 13.70 6.19 -20.52
N HIS A 500 13.90 6.85 -19.37
CA HIS A 500 14.93 6.45 -18.42
C HIS A 500 14.65 5.04 -17.86
N PRO A 501 15.67 4.16 -17.69
CA PRO A 501 15.48 2.78 -17.21
C PRO A 501 14.66 2.65 -15.93
N PHE A 502 14.79 3.62 -15.01
CA PHE A 502 13.93 3.73 -13.82
C PHE A 502 12.44 3.74 -14.15
N TRP A 503 11.99 4.57 -15.10
CA TRP A 503 10.58 4.68 -15.44
C TRP A 503 10.07 3.44 -16.16
N LEU A 504 10.91 2.82 -16.99
CA LEU A 504 10.62 1.60 -17.74
C LEU A 504 10.64 0.33 -16.87
N ALA A 505 11.36 0.35 -15.73
CA ALA A 505 11.44 -0.78 -14.83
C ALA A 505 10.07 -1.11 -14.22
N LYS A 506 9.77 -2.42 -14.13
CA LYS A 506 8.66 -2.92 -13.33
C LYS A 506 9.05 -2.88 -11.84
N GLU A 507 8.10 -2.61 -10.96
CA GLU A 507 8.34 -2.74 -9.52
C GLU A 507 8.65 -4.21 -9.19
N HIS A 508 9.73 -4.48 -8.45
CA HIS A 508 10.09 -5.85 -8.02
C HIS A 508 9.80 -6.08 -6.53
N PRO A 509 8.63 -6.62 -6.17
CA PRO A 509 8.44 -7.29 -4.88
C PRO A 509 8.95 -8.74 -4.97
N ARG A 510 9.90 -9.12 -4.10
CA ARG A 510 10.59 -10.43 -4.18
C ARG A 510 9.80 -11.60 -3.60
N HIS A 511 8.98 -11.39 -2.56
CA HIS A 511 8.19 -12.41 -1.85
C HIS A 511 6.81 -11.85 -1.46
N ILE A 512 5.81 -12.72 -1.31
CA ILE A 512 4.57 -12.40 -0.59
C ILE A 512 4.70 -12.99 0.82
N ALA A 513 4.73 -12.13 1.84
CA ALA A 513 4.71 -12.56 3.23
C ALA A 513 3.27 -12.79 3.68
N VAL A 514 2.98 -14.00 4.18
CA VAL A 514 1.65 -14.41 4.62
C VAL A 514 1.66 -14.67 6.11
N ARG A 515 0.63 -14.17 6.81
CA ARG A 515 0.33 -14.51 8.20
C ARG A 515 -1.10 -15.02 8.26
N SER A 516 -1.25 -16.34 8.31
CA SER A 516 -2.56 -16.99 8.28
C SER A 516 -2.48 -18.35 8.97
N ALA A 517 -3.62 -18.91 9.39
CA ALA A 517 -3.72 -20.25 9.99
C ALA A 517 -2.70 -20.57 11.10
N GLY A 518 -2.24 -19.54 11.82
CA GLY A 518 -1.35 -19.68 12.97
C GLY A 518 0.14 -19.86 12.67
N HIS A 519 0.59 -19.66 11.42
CA HIS A 519 2.01 -19.49 11.10
C HIS A 519 2.27 -18.31 10.18
N SER A 520 3.54 -17.89 10.13
CA SER A 520 4.02 -16.97 9.11
C SER A 520 4.76 -17.76 8.04
N PHE A 521 4.50 -17.49 6.77
CA PHE A 521 5.23 -18.12 5.68
C PHE A 521 5.46 -17.15 4.53
N LEU A 522 6.52 -17.41 3.77
CA LEU A 522 6.83 -16.70 2.54
C LEU A 522 6.31 -17.54 1.38
N LEU A 523 5.46 -16.98 0.53
CA LEU A 523 5.40 -17.44 -0.84
C LEU A 523 6.63 -16.89 -1.56
N SER A 524 7.53 -17.80 -1.92
CA SER A 524 8.82 -17.46 -2.51
C SER A 524 8.89 -18.01 -3.91
N SER A 525 9.31 -17.14 -4.82
CA SER A 525 9.50 -17.48 -6.21
C SER A 525 10.49 -16.50 -6.80
N GLY A 526 11.43 -17.00 -7.58
CA GLY A 526 12.41 -16.15 -8.23
C GLY A 526 13.74 -15.95 -7.50
N GLN A 527 14.02 -16.72 -6.44
CA GLN A 527 15.33 -16.68 -5.79
C GLN A 527 16.29 -17.65 -6.48
N SER A 528 17.52 -17.19 -6.73
CA SER A 528 18.61 -18.03 -7.20
C SER A 528 19.95 -17.54 -6.62
N CYS A 529 20.89 -18.46 -6.44
CA CYS A 529 22.25 -18.11 -6.03
C CYS A 529 23.16 -18.16 -7.25
N HIS A 530 23.92 -17.10 -7.49
CA HIS A 530 24.80 -16.97 -8.66
C HIS A 530 26.04 -17.89 -8.61
N TYR A 531 26.30 -18.54 -7.47
CA TYR A 531 27.38 -19.51 -7.30
C TYR A 531 26.84 -20.86 -6.80
N PRO A 532 27.57 -21.97 -7.03
CA PRO A 532 27.12 -23.29 -6.61
C PRO A 532 27.08 -23.43 -5.07
N LEU A 533 25.89 -23.69 -4.51
CA LEU A 533 25.70 -24.02 -3.09
C LEU A 533 25.14 -25.44 -2.94
N LYS A 534 25.57 -26.15 -1.89
CA LYS A 534 24.96 -27.45 -1.54
C LYS A 534 23.48 -27.24 -1.21
N ASN A 535 22.62 -28.05 -1.83
CA ASN A 535 21.16 -28.00 -1.69
C ASN A 535 20.54 -26.63 -2.03
N THR A 536 21.05 -25.97 -3.08
CA THR A 536 20.51 -24.69 -3.60
C THR A 536 19.01 -24.75 -3.85
N GLN A 537 18.52 -25.85 -4.42
CA GLN A 537 17.10 -26.07 -4.71
C GLN A 537 16.24 -26.05 -3.44
N ALA A 538 16.75 -26.52 -2.30
CA ALA A 538 16.03 -26.46 -1.04
C ALA A 538 16.07 -25.07 -0.39
N LYS A 539 17.20 -24.36 -0.53
CA LYS A 539 17.42 -23.05 0.09
C LYS A 539 16.77 -21.88 -0.66
N TYR A 540 16.58 -22.01 -1.97
CA TYR A 540 16.06 -20.93 -2.82
C TYR A 540 14.97 -21.36 -3.82
N GLY A 541 14.75 -22.67 -4.00
CA GLY A 541 13.87 -23.20 -5.05
C GLY A 541 12.47 -23.62 -4.59
N LYS A 542 12.14 -23.47 -3.30
CA LYS A 542 10.82 -23.83 -2.75
C LYS A 542 9.79 -22.73 -3.03
N PHE A 543 8.54 -23.12 -3.27
CA PHE A 543 7.41 -22.22 -3.47
C PHE A 543 6.94 -21.55 -2.19
N ALA A 544 7.12 -22.21 -1.04
CA ALA A 544 6.82 -21.62 0.25
C ALA A 544 7.80 -22.04 1.35
N TYR A 545 8.15 -21.10 2.23
CA TYR A 545 8.97 -21.32 3.43
C TYR A 545 8.16 -20.95 4.67
N SER A 546 7.96 -21.89 5.60
CA SER A 546 7.11 -21.73 6.76
C SER A 546 7.92 -21.51 8.05
N SER A 547 7.40 -20.69 8.96
CA SER A 547 7.95 -20.53 10.31
C SER A 547 7.64 -21.69 11.25
N ALA A 548 6.71 -22.57 10.88
CA ALA A 548 6.23 -23.69 11.70
C ALA A 548 6.50 -25.08 11.09
N PHE A 549 6.93 -25.10 9.82
CA PHE A 549 7.25 -26.33 9.08
C PHE A 549 8.60 -26.09 8.40
N ALA A 550 9.68 -26.38 9.12
CA ALA A 550 11.03 -26.19 8.60
C ALA A 550 11.25 -27.05 7.35
N TYR A 551 12.01 -26.53 6.38
CA TYR A 551 12.16 -27.22 5.11
C TYR A 551 13.12 -28.42 5.20
N SER A 552 13.03 -29.32 4.22
CA SER A 552 13.96 -30.43 4.02
C SER A 552 15.03 -30.15 2.96
N VAL A 553 16.25 -30.63 3.20
CA VAL A 553 17.36 -30.64 2.26
C VAL A 553 17.55 -32.03 1.68
N SER A 554 17.89 -32.11 0.39
CA SER A 554 18.10 -33.39 -0.28
C SER A 554 19.32 -34.13 0.30
N THR A 555 19.19 -35.43 0.54
CA THR A 555 20.26 -36.36 0.96
C THR A 555 20.95 -37.02 -0.24
N GLY A 556 20.27 -37.03 -1.39
CA GLY A 556 20.72 -37.54 -2.67
C GLY A 556 19.84 -37.03 -3.81
N SER A 557 20.10 -37.48 -5.03
CA SER A 557 19.38 -37.04 -6.24
C SER A 557 18.64 -38.16 -6.98
N TYR A 558 18.69 -39.40 -6.48
CA TYR A 558 18.11 -40.54 -7.19
C TYR A 558 16.60 -40.65 -6.91
N THR A 559 16.24 -41.08 -5.71
CA THR A 559 14.82 -41.32 -5.41
C THR A 559 14.12 -40.06 -4.90
N LEU A 560 12.78 -40.07 -4.94
CA LEU A 560 11.99 -38.94 -4.45
C LEU A 560 12.17 -38.74 -2.93
N GLU A 561 12.36 -39.83 -2.19
CA GLU A 561 12.65 -39.86 -0.75
C GLU A 561 13.98 -39.15 -0.40
N GLN A 562 14.98 -39.29 -1.28
CA GLN A 562 16.26 -38.59 -1.14
C GLN A 562 16.17 -37.13 -1.57
N PHE A 563 15.37 -36.83 -2.60
CA PHE A 563 15.31 -35.51 -3.21
C PHE A 563 14.40 -34.54 -2.44
N VAL A 564 13.32 -35.06 -1.85
CA VAL A 564 12.33 -34.39 -0.99
C VAL A 564 11.72 -33.14 -1.64
N PRO A 565 10.71 -33.28 -2.53
CA PRO A 565 10.04 -32.18 -3.23
C PRO A 565 9.06 -31.42 -2.33
N GLU A 566 9.35 -31.32 -1.04
CA GLU A 566 8.55 -30.53 -0.11
C GLU A 566 8.41 -29.11 -0.65
N SER A 567 7.21 -28.55 -0.65
CA SER A 567 6.93 -27.19 -1.08
C SER A 567 7.50 -26.86 -2.47
N ALA A 568 7.60 -27.84 -3.37
CA ALA A 568 8.22 -27.71 -4.67
C ALA A 568 7.61 -28.68 -5.70
N LEU A 569 7.80 -28.36 -6.98
CA LEU A 569 7.51 -29.26 -8.11
C LEU A 569 8.82 -29.90 -8.57
N ALA A 570 8.88 -31.23 -8.50
CA ALA A 570 9.95 -32.03 -9.04
C ALA A 570 9.51 -32.74 -10.33
N LEU A 571 10.41 -32.77 -11.31
CA LEU A 571 10.20 -33.39 -12.61
C LEU A 571 11.32 -34.41 -12.89
N SER A 572 10.99 -35.48 -13.61
CA SER A 572 11.93 -36.54 -14.02
C SER A 572 11.63 -36.98 -15.46
N ASP A 573 12.68 -37.15 -16.28
CA ASP A 573 12.62 -37.65 -17.66
C ASP A 573 13.10 -39.12 -17.80
N ASP A 574 13.36 -39.80 -16.68
CA ASP A 574 13.95 -41.15 -16.60
C ASP A 574 13.12 -42.11 -15.74
N ALA A 575 11.79 -41.97 -15.80
CA ALA A 575 10.86 -42.79 -15.02
C ALA A 575 11.03 -42.69 -13.48
N GLY A 576 11.54 -41.58 -12.98
CA GLY A 576 11.63 -41.26 -11.55
C GLY A 576 12.94 -41.70 -10.89
N GLU A 577 13.98 -42.01 -11.68
CA GLU A 577 15.30 -42.38 -11.19
C GLU A 577 16.15 -41.16 -10.81
N ILE A 578 15.98 -40.01 -11.47
CA ILE A 578 16.63 -38.74 -11.13
C ILE A 578 15.60 -37.61 -11.25
N TRP A 579 15.61 -36.73 -10.25
CA TRP A 579 14.67 -35.62 -10.17
C TRP A 579 15.35 -34.26 -10.33
N LYS A 580 14.65 -33.32 -10.97
CA LYS A 580 15.01 -31.91 -11.05
C LYS A 580 13.94 -31.04 -10.40
N MET A 581 14.40 -30.08 -9.60
CA MET A 581 13.62 -28.99 -9.04
C MET A 581 14.12 -27.67 -9.64
N ARG A 582 13.41 -26.59 -9.34
CA ARG A 582 13.84 -25.23 -9.67
C ARG A 582 15.25 -24.94 -9.13
N ARG A 583 16.13 -24.46 -10.02
CA ARG A 583 17.50 -24.03 -9.68
C ARG A 583 17.81 -22.60 -10.14
N ALA A 584 17.40 -22.25 -11.35
CA ALA A 584 17.52 -20.93 -11.94
C ALA A 584 16.22 -20.60 -12.69
N LEU A 585 15.95 -19.31 -12.88
CA LEU A 585 14.78 -18.86 -13.61
C LEU A 585 15.07 -18.71 -15.10
N ALA A 586 14.00 -18.77 -15.89
CA ALA A 586 13.99 -18.33 -17.28
C ALA A 586 13.97 -16.79 -17.39
N ALA A 587 13.27 -16.14 -16.45
CA ALA A 587 13.03 -14.70 -16.37
C ALA A 587 12.77 -14.27 -14.92
N ASP A 588 12.83 -12.97 -14.63
CA ASP A 588 12.53 -12.43 -13.29
C ASP A 588 11.10 -12.82 -12.82
N SER A 589 10.94 -13.05 -11.50
CA SER A 589 9.61 -13.18 -10.92
C SER A 589 8.88 -11.84 -10.87
N GLN A 590 7.54 -11.89 -10.94
CA GLN A 590 6.67 -10.72 -10.93
C GLN A 590 5.49 -10.94 -9.98
N ILE A 591 4.94 -9.86 -9.42
CA ILE A 591 3.63 -9.90 -8.77
C ILE A 591 2.58 -9.37 -9.74
N GLU A 592 1.57 -10.19 -9.99
CA GLU A 592 0.34 -9.80 -10.69
C GLU A 592 -0.73 -9.49 -9.64
N THR A 593 -1.61 -8.52 -9.92
CA THR A 593 -2.78 -8.24 -9.07
C THR A 593 -4.02 -8.80 -9.73
N HIS A 594 -4.70 -9.70 -9.04
CA HIS A 594 -5.97 -10.30 -9.48
C HIS A 594 -6.98 -10.20 -8.34
N ASP A 595 -8.16 -9.63 -8.59
CA ASP A 595 -9.20 -9.41 -7.58
C ASP A 595 -8.65 -8.73 -6.30
N ASP A 596 -7.86 -7.67 -6.47
CA ASP A 596 -7.13 -6.92 -5.42
C ASP A 596 -6.10 -7.73 -4.61
N ASN A 597 -5.85 -9.00 -4.96
CA ASN A 597 -4.89 -9.86 -4.28
C ASN A 597 -3.57 -9.99 -5.07
N PRO A 598 -2.42 -9.93 -4.40
CA PRO A 598 -1.13 -10.17 -5.06
C PRO A 598 -0.93 -11.66 -5.36
N VAL A 599 -0.47 -11.97 -6.56
CA VAL A 599 -0.14 -13.32 -7.03
C VAL A 599 1.30 -13.33 -7.52
N LEU A 600 2.15 -14.19 -6.96
CA LEU A 600 3.55 -14.27 -7.34
C LEU A 600 3.73 -15.23 -8.53
N VAL A 601 4.26 -14.72 -9.63
CA VAL A 601 4.41 -15.44 -10.90
C VAL A 601 5.89 -15.59 -11.25
N SER A 602 6.26 -16.74 -11.82
CA SER A 602 7.65 -17.06 -12.14
C SER A 602 7.76 -18.11 -13.24
N GLU A 603 8.90 -18.14 -13.93
CA GLU A 603 9.18 -19.11 -14.99
C GLU A 603 10.51 -19.84 -14.74
N MET A 604 10.56 -21.11 -15.12
CA MET A 604 11.78 -21.91 -15.08
C MET A 604 11.87 -22.86 -16.27
N ASN A 605 13.10 -23.14 -16.71
CA ASN A 605 13.38 -24.17 -17.71
C ASN A 605 14.28 -25.27 -17.12
N PRO A 606 13.71 -26.34 -16.55
CA PRO A 606 14.52 -27.44 -16.00
C PRO A 606 15.31 -28.22 -17.07
N TRP A 607 14.84 -28.15 -18.31
CA TRP A 607 15.52 -28.54 -19.55
C TRP A 607 15.25 -27.49 -20.65
N PRO A 608 16.06 -27.42 -21.73
CA PRO A 608 15.86 -26.45 -22.81
C PRO A 608 14.50 -26.52 -23.52
N ASP A 609 13.83 -27.68 -23.46
CA ASP A 609 12.56 -27.99 -24.11
C ASP A 609 11.40 -28.18 -23.11
N VAL A 610 11.60 -27.76 -21.86
CA VAL A 610 10.59 -27.78 -20.80
C VAL A 610 10.43 -26.38 -20.25
N ASP A 611 9.23 -25.83 -20.36
CA ASP A 611 8.84 -24.54 -19.80
C ASP A 611 7.85 -24.76 -18.66
N VAL A 612 8.11 -24.16 -17.50
CA VAL A 612 7.19 -24.18 -16.36
C VAL A 612 6.93 -22.77 -15.87
N ARG A 613 5.70 -22.30 -16.05
CA ARG A 613 5.20 -21.05 -15.47
C ARG A 613 4.36 -21.34 -14.24
N THR A 614 4.77 -20.79 -13.09
CA THR A 614 4.14 -21.02 -11.79
C THR A 614 3.47 -19.74 -11.28
N TYR A 615 2.23 -19.87 -10.79
CA TYR A 615 1.47 -18.87 -10.05
C TYR A 615 1.31 -19.33 -8.60
N LEU A 616 1.66 -18.46 -7.65
CA LEU A 616 1.47 -18.68 -6.22
C LEU A 616 0.43 -17.69 -5.70
N VAL A 617 -0.72 -18.21 -5.31
CA VAL A 617 -1.86 -17.42 -4.83
C VAL A 617 -1.93 -17.54 -3.31
N PRO A 618 -1.91 -16.42 -2.56
CA PRO A 618 -2.01 -16.44 -1.10
C PRO A 618 -3.37 -16.98 -0.62
N PRO A 619 -3.51 -17.31 0.68
CA PRO A 619 -4.78 -17.71 1.25
C PRO A 619 -5.88 -16.68 1.10
N ALA A 620 -7.10 -17.16 0.85
CA ALA A 620 -8.31 -16.36 0.86
C ALA A 620 -8.95 -16.35 2.26
N GLU A 621 -9.80 -15.36 2.53
CA GLU A 621 -10.46 -15.17 3.83
C GLU A 621 -11.33 -16.36 4.25
N ASP A 622 -11.95 -17.04 3.27
CA ASP A 622 -12.82 -18.21 3.49
C ASP A 622 -12.06 -19.54 3.64
N SER A 623 -10.78 -19.56 3.26
CA SER A 623 -9.88 -20.71 3.24
C SER A 623 -8.49 -20.36 3.75
N PRO A 624 -8.37 -19.80 4.99
CA PRO A 624 -7.14 -19.19 5.48
C PRO A 624 -5.96 -20.16 5.65
N SER A 625 -6.23 -21.45 5.78
CA SER A 625 -5.22 -22.51 5.92
C SER A 625 -4.69 -23.05 4.60
N TRP A 626 -5.11 -22.45 3.47
CA TRP A 626 -4.79 -22.94 2.13
C TRP A 626 -4.11 -21.87 1.30
N HIS A 627 -3.07 -22.24 0.54
CA HIS A 627 -2.60 -21.43 -0.60
C HIS A 627 -2.66 -22.26 -1.88
N ILE A 628 -2.83 -21.60 -3.03
CA ILE A 628 -2.93 -22.27 -4.33
C ILE A 628 -1.61 -22.13 -5.10
N ARG A 629 -1.22 -23.21 -5.76
CA ARG A 629 -0.10 -23.28 -6.70
C ARG A 629 -0.64 -23.75 -8.03
N ALA A 630 -0.38 -22.98 -9.09
CA ALA A 630 -0.76 -23.37 -10.44
C ALA A 630 0.48 -23.40 -11.33
N HIS A 631 0.63 -24.46 -12.11
CA HIS A 631 1.75 -24.69 -13.01
C HIS A 631 1.24 -24.90 -14.42
N ARG A 632 1.62 -24.04 -15.35
CA ARG A 632 1.57 -24.36 -16.79
C ARG A 632 2.88 -25.02 -17.17
N ILE A 633 2.81 -26.25 -17.66
CA ILE A 633 3.97 -27.03 -18.07
C ILE A 633 3.86 -27.29 -19.58
N ARG A 634 4.81 -26.77 -20.36
CA ARG A 634 4.99 -27.12 -21.77
C ARG A 634 6.21 -28.00 -21.88
N THR A 635 6.09 -29.17 -22.51
CA THR A 635 7.21 -30.12 -22.62
C THR A 635 7.22 -30.82 -23.97
N ALA A 636 8.40 -30.96 -24.59
CA ALA A 636 8.60 -31.82 -25.75
C ALA A 636 8.89 -33.29 -25.40
N ARG A 637 9.14 -33.57 -24.12
CA ARG A 637 9.52 -34.89 -23.59
C ARG A 637 8.47 -35.44 -22.63
N ALA A 638 8.39 -36.76 -22.51
CA ALA A 638 7.59 -37.39 -21.46
C ALA A 638 8.23 -37.14 -20.09
N LEU A 639 7.42 -36.78 -19.09
CA LEU A 639 7.89 -36.47 -17.74
C LEU A 639 7.04 -37.16 -16.68
N ARG A 640 7.69 -37.55 -15.58
CA ARG A 640 7.02 -37.74 -14.29
C ARG A 640 7.09 -36.46 -13.48
N SER A 641 6.06 -36.21 -12.69
CA SER A 641 5.95 -35.05 -11.81
C SER A 641 5.57 -35.47 -10.40
N ALA A 642 6.13 -34.77 -9.42
CA ALA A 642 5.78 -34.90 -8.02
C ALA A 642 5.79 -33.52 -7.36
N GLU A 643 4.72 -33.17 -6.66
CA GLU A 643 4.61 -31.91 -5.94
C GLU A 643 4.29 -32.15 -4.48
N GLY A 644 5.04 -31.51 -3.58
CA GLY A 644 4.90 -31.69 -2.14
C GLY A 644 4.21 -30.52 -1.42
N ALA A 645 3.49 -30.87 -0.35
CA ALA A 645 3.02 -29.95 0.68
C ALA A 645 4.20 -29.47 1.57
N PHE A 646 3.91 -29.11 2.83
CA PHE A 646 4.91 -29.08 3.90
C PHE A 646 5.09 -30.50 4.48
N ALA A 647 6.23 -30.78 5.13
CA ALA A 647 6.43 -32.03 5.85
C ALA A 647 6.06 -31.90 7.34
N VAL A 648 5.68 -33.03 7.95
CA VAL A 648 5.38 -33.13 9.39
C VAL A 648 6.16 -34.28 10.03
N TYR A 649 6.27 -34.26 11.36
CA TYR A 649 6.95 -35.31 12.12
C TYR A 649 6.32 -36.69 11.83
N GLY A 650 7.15 -37.62 11.36
CA GLY A 650 6.71 -38.88 10.76
C GLY A 650 6.49 -40.02 11.76
N SER A 651 6.50 -39.75 13.06
CA SER A 651 6.29 -40.78 14.09
C SER A 651 5.12 -40.44 15.00
N ARG A 652 4.42 -41.49 15.41
CA ARG A 652 3.32 -41.45 16.35
C ARG A 652 3.79 -41.03 17.74
N ALA A 653 3.03 -40.17 18.40
CA ALA A 653 3.20 -39.81 19.80
C ALA A 653 2.87 -40.97 20.74
N ALA A 654 1.89 -41.82 20.38
CA ALA A 654 1.45 -42.91 21.24
C ALA A 654 2.56 -43.95 21.51
N ASP A 655 3.36 -44.31 20.51
CA ASP A 655 4.34 -45.40 20.60
C ASP A 655 5.68 -45.16 19.89
N GLY A 656 5.90 -43.97 19.30
CA GLY A 656 7.13 -43.61 18.61
C GLY A 656 7.37 -44.34 17.27
N ARG A 657 6.40 -45.13 16.79
CA ARG A 657 6.50 -45.83 15.50
C ARG A 657 6.06 -44.91 14.35
N ASN A 658 6.23 -45.34 13.10
CA ASN A 658 5.84 -44.53 11.94
C ASN A 658 4.35 -44.17 11.95
N LEU A 659 3.99 -43.00 11.39
CA LEU A 659 2.60 -42.68 11.09
C LEU A 659 1.98 -43.75 10.18
N VAL A 660 0.71 -44.06 10.40
CA VAL A 660 -0.06 -45.09 9.67
C VAL A 660 -1.22 -44.44 8.94
N ASN A 661 -1.79 -45.18 7.97
CA ASN A 661 -2.97 -44.75 7.25
C ASN A 661 -4.16 -44.58 8.21
N LEU A 662 -4.88 -43.47 8.04
CA LEU A 662 -6.18 -43.18 8.64
C LEU A 662 -7.27 -43.95 7.87
N ASP A 663 -7.15 -45.28 7.78
CA ASP A 663 -8.14 -46.15 7.14
C ASP A 663 -9.05 -46.85 8.16
N GLY A 664 -8.99 -46.42 9.42
CA GLY A 664 -9.75 -46.98 10.53
C GLY A 664 -9.21 -48.32 11.07
N SER A 665 -8.12 -48.87 10.51
CA SER A 665 -7.58 -50.17 10.94
C SER A 665 -6.64 -50.10 12.16
N VAL A 666 -6.16 -48.91 12.54
CA VAL A 666 -5.23 -48.71 13.66
C VAL A 666 -5.61 -47.45 14.45
N ALA A 667 -6.66 -47.52 15.27
CA ALA A 667 -6.93 -46.51 16.28
C ALA A 667 -6.10 -46.80 17.54
N LEU A 668 -4.89 -46.26 17.62
CA LEU A 668 -4.14 -46.19 18.88
C LEU A 668 -4.46 -44.83 19.50
N ASP A 669 -5.40 -44.84 20.43
CA ASP A 669 -5.98 -43.67 21.12
C ASP A 669 -6.72 -42.68 20.19
N ALA A 670 -8.06 -42.79 20.16
CA ALA A 670 -8.92 -41.87 19.41
C ALA A 670 -8.86 -40.40 19.89
N SER A 671 -8.15 -40.12 20.99
CA SER A 671 -7.96 -38.75 21.52
C SER A 671 -6.75 -38.03 20.95
N ILE A 672 -5.85 -38.71 20.22
CA ILE A 672 -4.65 -38.09 19.62
C ILE A 672 -4.80 -38.06 18.09
N PRO A 673 -4.96 -36.89 17.45
CA PRO A 673 -5.08 -36.79 16.00
C PRO A 673 -3.71 -37.02 15.35
N GLU A 674 -3.41 -38.27 14.97
CA GLU A 674 -2.18 -38.63 14.26
C GLU A 674 -2.38 -39.67 13.17
N GLY A 675 -1.72 -39.49 12.03
CA GLY A 675 -1.78 -40.42 10.91
C GLY A 675 -1.62 -39.73 9.55
N CYS A 676 -1.79 -40.50 8.49
CA CYS A 676 -1.75 -39.99 7.12
C CYS A 676 -2.86 -40.62 6.27
N THR A 677 -3.22 -39.99 5.16
CA THR A 677 -4.14 -40.57 4.19
C THR A 677 -3.83 -40.05 2.80
N ALA A 678 -4.13 -40.86 1.80
CA ALA A 678 -4.00 -40.46 0.41
C ALA A 678 -5.11 -41.11 -0.42
N ASP A 679 -5.60 -40.36 -1.39
CA ASP A 679 -6.62 -40.80 -2.35
C ASP A 679 -6.17 -40.52 -3.79
N ALA A 680 -7.09 -40.63 -4.75
CA ALA A 680 -6.81 -40.42 -6.16
C ALA A 680 -6.36 -38.99 -6.52
N THR A 681 -6.55 -38.01 -5.63
CA THR A 681 -6.36 -36.57 -5.90
C THR A 681 -5.74 -35.79 -4.74
N ALA A 682 -5.67 -36.36 -3.54
CA ALA A 682 -5.22 -35.66 -2.34
C ALA A 682 -4.33 -36.54 -1.47
N ALA A 683 -3.47 -35.89 -0.69
CA ALA A 683 -2.70 -36.51 0.36
C ALA A 683 -2.68 -35.59 1.59
N PHE A 684 -2.69 -36.19 2.78
CA PHE A 684 -2.79 -35.48 4.04
C PHE A 684 -2.01 -36.21 5.13
N ALA A 685 -1.42 -35.46 6.05
CA ALA A 685 -0.76 -36.00 7.23
C ALA A 685 -0.98 -35.08 8.43
N VAL A 686 -1.18 -35.69 9.59
CA VAL A 686 -1.34 -35.01 10.87
C VAL A 686 -0.44 -35.63 11.92
N SER A 687 0.25 -34.78 12.68
CA SER A 687 1.11 -35.15 13.77
C SER A 687 0.91 -34.19 14.94
N PRO A 688 0.67 -34.66 16.17
CA PRO A 688 0.50 -33.80 17.33
C PRO A 688 1.75 -33.00 17.69
N ARG A 689 2.90 -33.36 17.11
CA ARG A 689 4.17 -32.65 17.33
C ARG A 689 4.37 -31.45 16.39
N SER A 690 3.81 -31.50 15.19
CA SER A 690 4.07 -30.49 14.14
C SER A 690 2.79 -29.79 13.68
N GLY A 691 1.67 -30.51 13.62
CA GLY A 691 0.39 -30.04 13.12
C GLY A 691 -0.14 -30.89 11.96
N ALA A 692 -1.01 -30.29 11.16
CA ALA A 692 -1.68 -30.89 10.01
C ALA A 692 -1.25 -30.23 8.71
N VAL A 693 -0.91 -31.03 7.69
CA VAL A 693 -0.49 -30.55 6.37
C VAL A 693 -1.09 -31.43 5.28
N GLY A 694 -1.34 -30.86 4.11
CA GLY A 694 -1.84 -31.65 2.99
C GLY A 694 -1.76 -30.93 1.65
N ILE A 695 -2.08 -31.67 0.60
CA ILE A 695 -2.11 -31.17 -0.77
C ILE A 695 -3.26 -31.84 -1.52
N VAL A 696 -3.94 -31.09 -2.38
CA VAL A 696 -5.06 -31.57 -3.21
C VAL A 696 -4.94 -31.03 -4.62
N GLU A 697 -5.20 -31.88 -5.61
CA GLU A 697 -5.38 -31.48 -7.01
C GLU A 697 -6.78 -30.93 -7.25
N LEU A 698 -6.88 -29.71 -7.79
CA LEU A 698 -8.13 -28.98 -7.97
C LEU A 698 -8.75 -29.15 -9.37
N LEU A 699 -7.99 -29.56 -10.39
CA LEU A 699 -8.54 -29.73 -11.76
C LEU A 699 -9.10 -31.12 -12.04
N GLN A 700 -9.14 -32.01 -11.04
CA GLN A 700 -9.62 -33.39 -11.19
C GLN A 700 -8.88 -34.18 -12.30
N GLN A 701 -7.62 -33.85 -12.55
CA GLN A 701 -6.75 -34.63 -13.42
C GLN A 701 -6.23 -35.87 -12.69
N GLU A 702 -5.69 -36.86 -13.43
CA GLU A 702 -5.05 -38.05 -12.86
C GLU A 702 -3.71 -37.69 -12.17
N ARG A 703 -3.78 -37.03 -11.01
CA ARG A 703 -2.65 -36.77 -10.11
C ARG A 703 -2.84 -37.47 -8.77
N LYS A 704 -2.34 -38.70 -8.68
CA LYS A 704 -2.51 -39.56 -7.51
C LYS A 704 -1.85 -38.97 -6.27
N GLY A 705 -2.59 -38.93 -5.16
CA GLY A 705 -2.05 -38.60 -3.85
C GLY A 705 -1.13 -39.72 -3.32
N SER A 706 -0.06 -39.34 -2.63
CA SER A 706 0.85 -40.29 -1.98
C SER A 706 1.52 -39.67 -0.76
N ILE A 707 1.85 -40.51 0.23
CA ILE A 707 2.64 -40.13 1.39
C ILE A 707 4.08 -40.57 1.15
N LEU A 708 4.97 -39.59 1.01
CA LEU A 708 6.41 -39.83 0.86
C LEU A 708 7.06 -39.91 2.24
N LEU A 709 7.76 -40.99 2.53
CA LEU A 709 8.63 -41.09 3.70
C LEU A 709 10.00 -40.51 3.31
N ALA A 710 10.29 -39.29 3.75
CA ALA A 710 11.56 -38.65 3.43
C ALA A 710 12.72 -39.36 4.14
N ASP A 711 13.90 -39.33 3.52
CA ASP A 711 15.12 -39.85 4.13
C ASP A 711 15.33 -39.24 5.52
N ALA A 712 15.82 -40.07 6.45
CA ALA A 712 16.11 -39.60 7.79
C ALA A 712 17.14 -38.47 7.78
N ASN A 713 16.95 -37.48 8.65
CA ASN A 713 17.78 -36.27 8.78
C ASN A 713 17.80 -35.34 7.54
N SER A 714 16.86 -35.51 6.60
CA SER A 714 16.66 -34.54 5.51
C SER A 714 16.03 -33.23 6.00
N ASN A 715 15.08 -33.31 6.94
CA ASN A 715 14.39 -32.14 7.48
C ASN A 715 15.22 -31.42 8.56
N LEU A 716 15.14 -30.09 8.59
CA LEU A 716 15.94 -29.26 9.48
C LEU A 716 15.48 -29.30 10.95
N GLU A 717 14.23 -29.69 11.23
CA GLU A 717 13.67 -29.73 12.58
C GLU A 717 13.40 -31.16 13.07
N HIS A 718 13.07 -32.06 12.17
CA HIS A 718 12.62 -33.41 12.50
C HIS A 718 13.48 -34.47 11.82
N ALA A 719 14.09 -35.35 12.62
CA ALA A 719 14.93 -36.43 12.06
C ALA A 719 14.16 -37.43 11.18
N ARG A 720 12.83 -37.50 11.31
CA ARG A 720 11.94 -38.35 10.50
C ARG A 720 10.71 -37.55 10.13
N THR A 721 10.42 -37.44 8.84
CA THR A 721 9.26 -36.71 8.35
C THR A 721 8.50 -37.50 7.29
N VAL A 722 7.20 -37.23 7.22
CA VAL A 722 6.36 -37.63 6.09
C VAL A 722 5.93 -36.39 5.31
N LEU A 723 5.83 -36.52 4.00
CA LEU A 723 5.46 -35.46 3.08
C LEU A 723 4.26 -35.91 2.24
N PRO A 724 3.10 -35.26 2.38
CA PRO A 724 2.01 -35.39 1.43
C PRO A 724 2.41 -34.88 0.05
N THR A 725 2.16 -35.68 -0.97
CA THR A 725 2.50 -35.39 -2.37
C THR A 725 1.35 -35.70 -3.31
N VAL A 726 1.31 -35.03 -4.46
CA VAL A 726 0.52 -35.44 -5.63
C VAL A 726 1.46 -35.69 -6.81
N GLN A 727 1.23 -36.78 -7.54
CA GLN A 727 2.12 -37.24 -8.62
C GLN A 727 1.35 -37.46 -9.91
N GLY A 728 1.93 -37.07 -11.05
CA GLY A 728 1.32 -37.19 -12.37
C GLY A 728 2.32 -37.51 -13.47
N VAL A 729 1.80 -37.91 -14.63
CA VAL A 729 2.57 -38.19 -15.85
C VAL A 729 2.20 -37.17 -16.92
N LEU A 730 3.19 -36.68 -17.64
CA LEU A 730 3.05 -35.72 -18.73
C LEU A 730 3.58 -36.35 -20.02
N ASP A 731 2.81 -36.29 -21.08
CA ASP A 731 3.24 -36.74 -22.41
C ASP A 731 4.06 -35.66 -23.12
N GLY A 732 5.01 -36.07 -23.95
CA GLY A 732 5.78 -35.14 -24.77
C GLY A 732 4.91 -34.47 -25.84
N GLY A 733 5.20 -33.20 -26.13
CA GLY A 733 4.44 -32.38 -27.08
C GLY A 733 3.16 -31.77 -26.49
N THR A 734 3.00 -31.77 -25.17
CA THR A 734 1.78 -31.27 -24.51
C THR A 734 2.00 -29.97 -23.75
N THR A 735 0.89 -29.22 -23.58
CA THR A 735 0.77 -28.14 -22.60
C THR A 735 -0.26 -28.58 -21.55
N THR A 736 0.18 -28.72 -20.31
CA THR A 736 -0.65 -29.20 -19.21
C THR A 736 -0.69 -28.17 -18.09
N TRP A 737 -1.86 -28.01 -17.48
CA TRP A 737 -2.04 -27.20 -16.27
C TRP A 737 -2.21 -28.10 -15.07
N TYR A 738 -1.42 -27.88 -14.04
CA TYR A 738 -1.63 -28.46 -12.71
C TYR A 738 -2.04 -27.38 -11.74
N VAL A 739 -3.08 -27.62 -10.94
CA VAL A 739 -3.50 -26.66 -9.91
C VAL A 739 -3.68 -27.40 -8.60
N SER A 740 -2.80 -27.15 -7.66
CA SER A 740 -2.84 -27.74 -6.33
C SER A 740 -3.13 -26.71 -5.27
N ALA A 741 -3.93 -27.08 -4.27
CA ALA A 741 -4.05 -26.33 -3.03
C ALA A 741 -3.26 -27.05 -1.93
N VAL A 742 -2.52 -26.29 -1.13
CA VAL A 742 -1.70 -26.80 -0.04
C VAL A 742 -2.24 -26.30 1.27
N PHE A 743 -2.50 -27.24 2.18
CA PHE A 743 -3.04 -27.00 3.51
C PHE A 743 -1.94 -27.02 4.56
N ALA A 744 -2.05 -26.14 5.56
CA ALA A 744 -1.17 -26.15 6.72
C ALA A 744 -1.86 -25.54 7.96
N VAL A 745 -1.79 -26.24 9.10
CA VAL A 745 -2.17 -25.75 10.42
C VAL A 745 -1.16 -26.28 11.44
N PRO A 746 -0.37 -25.43 12.11
CA PRO A 746 0.59 -25.86 13.13
C PRO A 746 -0.07 -26.40 14.40
N ALA A 747 0.60 -27.34 15.08
CA ALA A 747 0.18 -27.82 16.41
C ALA A 747 0.27 -26.74 17.51
N SER A 748 0.93 -25.61 17.24
CA SER A 748 1.00 -24.49 18.17
C SER A 748 -0.27 -23.62 18.21
N VAL A 749 -1.23 -23.87 17.32
CA VAL A 749 -2.51 -23.15 17.31
C VAL A 749 -3.40 -23.67 18.44
N GLU A 750 -3.97 -22.76 19.24
CA GLU A 750 -4.89 -23.15 20.31
C GLU A 750 -6.12 -23.86 19.73
N GLY A 751 -6.40 -25.09 20.19
CA GLY A 751 -7.50 -25.91 19.68
C GLY A 751 -7.30 -26.40 18.24
N TRP A 752 -6.05 -26.52 17.77
CA TRP A 752 -5.73 -27.03 16.44
C TRP A 752 -6.34 -28.42 16.20
N GLU A 753 -6.40 -29.28 17.23
CA GLU A 753 -6.88 -30.66 17.18
C GLU A 753 -8.30 -30.79 16.63
N GLY A 754 -9.16 -29.81 16.92
CA GLY A 754 -10.55 -29.78 16.45
C GLY A 754 -10.81 -28.85 15.26
N SER A 755 -9.85 -28.00 14.89
CA SER A 755 -10.02 -27.01 13.82
C SER A 755 -9.37 -27.41 12.49
N TRP A 756 -8.39 -28.33 12.50
CA TRP A 756 -7.76 -28.78 11.27
C TRP A 756 -8.72 -29.57 10.35
N GLU A 757 -9.67 -30.33 10.91
CA GLU A 757 -10.66 -31.09 10.13
C GLU A 757 -11.60 -30.16 9.35
N GLU A 758 -12.12 -29.13 10.02
CA GLU A 758 -12.94 -28.10 9.40
C GLU A 758 -12.16 -27.33 8.35
N GLY A 759 -10.91 -26.94 8.67
CA GLY A 759 -10.01 -26.27 7.74
C GLY A 759 -9.74 -27.11 6.49
N TRP A 760 -9.46 -28.40 6.66
CA TRP A 760 -9.22 -29.35 5.56
C TRP A 760 -10.48 -29.56 4.70
N GLY A 761 -11.67 -29.51 5.31
CA GLY A 761 -12.94 -29.56 4.60
C GLY A 761 -13.24 -28.32 3.75
N ARG A 762 -12.74 -27.15 4.14
CA ARG A 762 -12.90 -25.87 3.41
C ARG A 762 -11.85 -25.70 2.31
N ARG A 763 -11.84 -26.62 1.35
CA ARG A 763 -10.94 -26.57 0.19
C ARG A 763 -11.24 -25.33 -0.66
N PRO A 764 -10.22 -24.59 -1.11
CA PRO A 764 -10.43 -23.45 -1.99
C PRO A 764 -10.86 -23.92 -3.38
N VAL A 765 -11.57 -23.06 -4.10
CA VAL A 765 -11.88 -23.26 -5.51
C VAL A 765 -10.85 -22.55 -6.38
N VAL A 766 -10.62 -23.07 -7.59
CA VAL A 766 -9.78 -22.36 -8.57
C VAL A 766 -10.40 -20.98 -8.87
N PRO A 767 -9.66 -19.87 -8.68
CA PRO A 767 -10.16 -18.51 -8.95
C PRO A 767 -10.61 -18.34 -10.40
N ALA A 768 -11.60 -17.48 -10.63
CA ALA A 768 -12.20 -17.29 -11.95
C ALA A 768 -11.18 -16.82 -13.01
N TRP A 769 -10.29 -15.89 -12.64
CA TRP A 769 -9.21 -15.41 -13.52
C TRP A 769 -8.26 -16.54 -13.93
N LEU A 770 -7.95 -17.45 -13.00
CA LEU A 770 -7.05 -18.58 -13.25
C LEU A 770 -7.74 -19.63 -14.13
N ARG A 771 -9.03 -19.91 -13.90
CA ARG A 771 -9.83 -20.77 -14.80
C ARG A 771 -9.83 -20.23 -16.23
N SER A 772 -10.04 -18.93 -16.39
CA SER A 772 -10.03 -18.31 -17.72
C SER A 772 -8.69 -18.51 -18.44
N LYS A 773 -7.56 -18.39 -17.73
CA LYS A 773 -6.23 -18.67 -18.29
C LYS A 773 -6.06 -20.13 -18.71
N ILE A 774 -6.55 -21.06 -17.90
CA ILE A 774 -6.50 -22.50 -18.17
C ILE A 774 -7.32 -22.83 -19.43
N GLU A 775 -8.56 -22.35 -19.51
CA GLU A 775 -9.49 -22.63 -20.60
C GLU A 775 -8.99 -22.13 -21.95
N LYS A 776 -8.34 -20.96 -21.96
CA LYS A 776 -7.84 -20.35 -23.20
C LYS A 776 -6.44 -20.80 -23.59
N GLN A 777 -5.78 -21.62 -22.76
CA GLN A 777 -4.35 -21.96 -22.89
C GLN A 777 -3.45 -20.73 -23.11
N GLU A 778 -3.79 -19.60 -22.47
CA GLU A 778 -3.10 -18.31 -22.65
C GLU A 778 -1.60 -18.37 -22.25
N GLU A 779 -0.78 -17.55 -22.92
CA GLU A 779 0.67 -17.38 -22.70
C GLU A 779 1.05 -16.64 -21.41
#